data_AF-A0A5S4UYS0-F1
#
_entry.id   AF-A0A5S4UYS0-F1
#
_cell.length_a   1.000
_cell.length_b   1.000
_cell.length_c   1.000
_cell.angle_alpha   90.00
_cell.angle_beta   90.00
_cell.angle_gamma   90.00
#
_symmetry.space_group_name_H-M   'P 1'
#
loop_
_entity.id
_entity.type
_entity.pdbx_description
1 polymer ?
#
loop_
_entity_poly.entity_id
_entity_poly.type
_entity_poly.pdbx_seq_one_letter_code
_entity_poly.pdbx_strand_id
1 'polypeptide(L)'
;MTDRPSSVEARGIRRWPADPAWLVDTTRCPACFSPLASTRCDVCGLDVAVPAATELFRLATEIYEDEQARRSFIDRMRSDQAAREAVAAMPDAASPIGIPVPPPLPDTGVAVRTVSPPLPDAGVAPQVVPPPLPPQDVAEAITSPEPTTPARRRSGVQVLLLTLGVVLISVTAIVFLFVAYLVASLEVRSVIIAAASVLVLGVAWLLRARGLPGTAEGVASVAVVLLLLDVWIVRANALFGSDALEASAYTGIALAVVTALLAGTRVVSRIRVPGFAASALAPVSAFLLAFSIDPDSGAGPWLGGLAVVVVGAVAVWLLPRSPERIILCSAGLVGAVIALASAAWALPGLAWGQTWAFLAVAAACAVLVVAALAARVPAALAWGVVAAVGAGAAMALAPAVGIATELEEGVSTWLAPAAAGAVAAVFAAVTRGPAIVRRPALAAMIAAATVAAVASIPGLFLISATIFERLLASDPPWQVDHGSLIRWTSETNLDAATILVPFVIAAGSLAVLLLLGAARKLLAIPVAAALVGGIIGGAMAPGTALPVAILVAVGAVALGFAALRDRLTAPGLLAVLAILGMGAVAFAWWIGWSNEDVWPWATAGVLATVIAGRVLASRVWAELAAQVVGAAHLVLAVVIVAVTSFAIPSWLDASGVEVADPWTSSWLWLGTVAAVLLGAFVFAPRLVTRDRLALATPALAAAVVGAFAVALPAALVGVVILGWLPAAIVAVVASVGTRLVEARLLRILLAAAGPVMIALALERVLASIPDAPPSVLGAAAGVLAAAGLAPLVLPADGGVRLAWRASVGVSGVVTLAAIGSAGDQAWLLLLVLAPVPIILAGLDGDPIGGTSATRHLSWLSLALAVAAVWTRLAGAGAGVDDVEAYTLPLAAGLAIAGGLVTWRRTAPPDSTALGRTALFASAAAVAVLPSVASAAESELRTLVLVAAGAIVGLASSFLPERARGVPIRMLGVATGWAALTGAALVRGAAVGTGASSDLLVEFWPLLALAAGVALAVIWARSDSRPTVVGDVLLAASVVAAAVPTLLAIVSGDRPTLRAAVLFPLLAAVHVAGVASRARPFAGPILAWSALGVLVLGGLAALIRGGVEPFDLVTASTGAALIGSGAIRMSRSPALGSWPALGPGLAVLLVPPLIADFTQPELWRLIALGVVAAATVVAGAVRRLQAPLLLGGGVLLVHAIAQLWPWITWVYEAVWWWLWLGIAGVILVALAATYERQLRLARGVVHSIGELR
;
A
#
# COMPACT_ATOMS: atom_id res chain seq x y z
N MET A 1 -5.80 -14.84 15.23
CA MET A 1 -5.85 -14.25 13.87
C MET A 1 -5.06 -15.16 12.94
N THR A 2 -5.69 -16.24 12.52
CA THR A 2 -5.13 -17.24 11.58
C THR A 2 -6.34 -17.94 11.01
N ASP A 3 -6.73 -17.57 9.80
CA ASP A 3 -7.27 -18.50 8.81
C ASP A 3 -7.05 -17.88 7.43
N ARG A 4 -6.54 -18.69 6.51
CA ARG A 4 -6.50 -18.36 5.09
C ARG A 4 -7.80 -18.90 4.48
N PRO A 5 -8.64 -18.10 3.79
CA PRO A 5 -9.61 -18.66 2.87
C PRO A 5 -8.89 -19.47 1.79
N SER A 6 -9.57 -20.45 1.20
CA SER A 6 -8.99 -21.37 0.22
C SER A 6 -8.68 -20.68 -1.11
N SER A 7 -7.76 -21.28 -1.87
CA SER A 7 -7.04 -20.70 -3.02
C SER A 7 -7.86 -20.35 -4.28
N VAL A 8 -9.20 -20.36 -4.19
CA VAL A 8 -10.12 -20.07 -5.31
C VAL A 8 -10.74 -18.67 -5.19
N GLU A 9 -11.20 -18.27 -3.99
CA GLU A 9 -11.71 -16.90 -3.74
C GLU A 9 -10.66 -15.80 -3.90
N ALA A 10 -9.39 -16.18 -4.01
CA ALA A 10 -8.27 -15.28 -4.24
C ALA A 10 -8.55 -14.34 -5.44
N ARG A 11 -8.81 -14.90 -6.63
CA ARG A 11 -8.74 -14.20 -7.94
C ARG A 11 -9.71 -13.02 -8.03
N GLY A 12 -9.24 -11.83 -7.63
CA GLY A 12 -9.98 -10.57 -7.72
C GLY A 12 -10.08 -9.73 -6.44
N ILE A 13 -9.56 -10.18 -5.28
CA ILE A 13 -9.65 -9.41 -4.02
C ILE A 13 -8.94 -8.04 -4.15
N ARG A 14 -9.72 -6.98 -4.36
CA ARG A 14 -9.28 -5.58 -4.23
C ARG A 14 -9.64 -5.05 -2.84
N ARG A 15 -8.69 -4.42 -2.16
CA ARG A 15 -8.84 -3.74 -0.87
C ARG A 15 -8.44 -2.28 -1.01
N TRP A 16 -8.65 -1.49 0.04
CA TRP A 16 -7.94 -0.23 0.24
C TRP A 16 -6.91 -0.43 1.37
N PRO A 17 -5.70 0.13 1.28
CA PRO A 17 -4.68 -0.12 2.29
C PRO A 17 -4.93 0.70 3.56
N ALA A 18 -4.50 0.17 4.71
CA ALA A 18 -4.54 0.90 5.97
C ALA A 18 -3.45 2.00 6.05
N ASP A 19 -2.38 1.84 5.29
CA ASP A 19 -1.31 2.82 5.10
C ASP A 19 -1.08 3.03 3.59
N PRO A 20 -1.23 4.25 3.05
CA PRO A 20 -1.03 4.54 1.63
C PRO A 20 0.34 4.13 1.09
N ALA A 21 1.38 4.02 1.93
CA ALA A 21 2.68 3.50 1.51
C ALA A 21 2.60 2.10 0.87
N TRP A 22 1.56 1.31 1.18
CA TRP A 22 1.35 -0.01 0.57
C TRP A 22 0.89 0.04 -0.91
N LEU A 23 0.54 1.22 -1.45
CA LEU A 23 0.26 1.40 -2.88
C LEU A 23 1.53 1.36 -3.74
N VAL A 24 2.64 1.87 -3.20
CA VAL A 24 3.96 1.91 -3.86
C VAL A 24 4.91 0.81 -3.37
N ASP A 25 4.49 0.01 -2.39
CA ASP A 25 5.23 -1.15 -1.90
C ASP A 25 5.12 -2.33 -2.88
N THR A 26 6.06 -2.43 -3.82
CA THR A 26 6.15 -3.51 -4.82
C THR A 26 6.34 -4.90 -4.22
N THR A 27 6.66 -5.02 -2.92
CA THR A 27 6.70 -6.32 -2.22
C THR A 27 5.29 -6.82 -1.86
N ARG A 28 4.25 -6.04 -2.14
CA ARG A 28 2.84 -6.37 -1.89
C ARG A 28 2.04 -6.37 -3.18
N CYS A 29 0.96 -7.15 -3.18
CA CYS A 29 0.06 -7.14 -4.30
C CYS A 29 -0.78 -5.85 -4.31
N PRO A 30 -0.78 -5.06 -5.41
CA PRO A 30 -1.51 -3.79 -5.48
C PRO A 30 -3.04 -3.92 -5.41
N ALA A 31 -3.58 -5.15 -5.48
CA ALA A 31 -4.99 -5.41 -5.23
C ALA A 31 -5.29 -5.69 -3.74
N CYS A 32 -4.60 -6.64 -3.08
CA CYS A 32 -4.99 -7.12 -1.75
C CYS A 32 -4.07 -6.73 -0.58
N PHE A 33 -2.90 -6.13 -0.87
CA PHE A 33 -1.83 -5.73 0.05
C PHE A 33 -1.21 -6.83 0.92
N SER A 34 -1.52 -8.11 0.63
CA SER A 34 -0.70 -9.23 1.09
C SER A 34 0.65 -9.24 0.37
N PRO A 35 1.73 -9.73 1.00
CA PRO A 35 3.03 -9.88 0.36
C PRO A 35 2.95 -10.70 -0.94
N LEU A 36 3.71 -10.29 -1.95
CA LEU A 36 3.98 -11.08 -3.14
C LEU A 36 5.17 -12.00 -2.85
N ALA A 37 4.94 -13.31 -2.82
CA ALA A 37 6.01 -14.31 -2.83
C ALA A 37 6.36 -14.77 -4.27
N SER A 38 5.53 -14.42 -5.25
CA SER A 38 5.75 -14.65 -6.68
C SER A 38 5.07 -13.56 -7.53
N THR A 39 5.27 -13.60 -8.84
CA THR A 39 4.61 -12.69 -9.80
C THR A 39 3.09 -12.88 -9.91
N ARG A 40 2.51 -13.94 -9.34
CA ARG A 40 1.06 -14.11 -9.21
C ARG A 40 0.70 -14.25 -7.74
N CYS A 41 -0.05 -13.29 -7.19
CA CYS A 41 -0.32 -13.21 -5.76
C CYS A 41 -1.04 -14.45 -5.23
N ASP A 42 -0.45 -15.17 -4.28
CA ASP A 42 -1.05 -16.40 -3.71
C ASP A 42 -2.36 -16.14 -2.95
N VAL A 43 -2.56 -14.90 -2.48
CA VAL A 43 -3.72 -14.49 -1.68
C VAL A 43 -4.85 -13.88 -2.53
N CYS A 44 -4.55 -13.28 -3.69
CA CYS A 44 -5.59 -12.68 -4.54
C CYS A 44 -5.54 -13.03 -6.05
N GLY A 45 -4.67 -13.96 -6.43
CA GLY A 45 -4.53 -14.48 -7.79
C GLY A 45 -4.17 -13.46 -8.88
N LEU A 46 -3.96 -12.18 -8.54
CA LEU A 46 -3.55 -11.15 -9.48
C LEU A 46 -2.17 -11.49 -10.02
N ASP A 47 -2.07 -11.63 -11.34
CA ASP A 47 -0.81 -11.69 -12.06
C ASP A 47 -0.28 -10.27 -12.28
N VAL A 48 0.96 -10.03 -11.86
CA VAL A 48 1.68 -8.77 -12.10
C VAL A 48 2.80 -8.91 -13.12
N ALA A 49 3.03 -10.10 -13.70
CA ALA A 49 3.93 -10.30 -14.85
C ALA A 49 3.22 -10.01 -16.19
N VAL A 50 2.45 -8.93 -16.26
CA VAL A 50 1.72 -8.48 -17.45
C VAL A 50 2.02 -7.00 -17.72
N PRO A 51 2.09 -6.52 -18.99
CA PRO A 51 2.44 -5.12 -19.29
C PRO A 51 1.54 -4.07 -18.63
N ALA A 52 0.27 -4.42 -18.38
CA ALA A 52 -0.69 -3.56 -17.66
C ALA A 52 -0.33 -3.32 -16.17
N ALA A 53 0.56 -4.11 -15.58
CA ALA A 53 1.02 -3.92 -14.20
C ALA A 53 1.85 -2.64 -14.03
N THR A 54 2.59 -2.22 -15.06
CA THR A 54 3.34 -0.95 -15.06
C THR A 54 2.39 0.24 -14.97
N GLU A 55 1.30 0.22 -15.72
CA GLU A 55 0.26 1.26 -15.68
C GLU A 55 -0.52 1.24 -14.35
N LEU A 56 -0.81 0.05 -13.81
CA LEU A 56 -1.39 -0.09 -12.48
C LEU A 56 -0.48 0.48 -11.38
N PHE A 57 0.84 0.29 -11.49
CA PHE A 57 1.82 0.85 -10.55
C PHE A 57 1.96 2.37 -10.71
N ARG A 58 1.91 2.90 -11.94
CA ARG A 58 1.86 4.33 -12.22
C ARG A 58 0.65 4.99 -11.53
N LEU A 59 -0.54 4.43 -11.73
CA LEU A 59 -1.79 4.89 -11.09
C LEU A 59 -1.74 4.75 -9.56
N ALA A 60 -1.17 3.67 -9.02
CA ALA A 60 -1.00 3.49 -7.57
C ALA A 60 -0.03 4.52 -6.97
N THR A 61 1.00 4.91 -7.72
CA THR A 61 1.96 5.97 -7.35
C THR A 61 1.27 7.33 -7.35
N GLU A 62 0.49 7.68 -8.37
CA GLU A 62 -0.29 8.93 -8.39
C GLU A 62 -1.25 9.04 -7.19
N ILE A 63 -1.97 7.97 -6.85
CA ILE A 63 -2.86 7.93 -5.68
C ILE A 63 -2.08 8.10 -4.36
N TYR A 64 -0.86 7.55 -4.27
CA TYR A 64 0.01 7.73 -3.11
C TYR A 64 0.53 9.16 -2.99
N GLU A 65 0.94 9.79 -4.09
CA GLU A 65 1.41 11.16 -4.13
C GLU A 65 0.28 12.16 -3.83
N ASP A 66 -0.95 11.92 -4.31
CA ASP A 66 -2.13 12.73 -3.98
C ASP A 66 -2.50 12.62 -2.48
N GLU A 67 -2.42 11.43 -1.87
CA GLU A 67 -2.69 11.26 -0.43
C GLU A 67 -1.55 11.82 0.43
N GLN A 68 -0.29 11.75 -0.01
CA GLN A 68 0.85 12.47 0.58
C GLN A 68 0.62 13.99 0.51
N ALA A 69 0.24 14.51 -0.65
CA ALA A 69 -0.07 15.93 -0.85
C ALA A 69 -1.22 16.38 0.05
N ARG A 70 -2.32 15.61 0.09
CA ARG A 70 -3.49 15.82 0.96
C ARG A 70 -3.11 15.84 2.45
N ARG A 71 -2.29 14.89 2.93
CA ARG A 71 -1.77 14.88 4.30
C ARG A 71 -0.93 16.12 4.58
N SER A 72 0.03 16.44 3.73
CA SER A 72 0.87 17.64 3.86
C SER A 72 0.06 18.94 3.84
N PHE A 73 -1.11 18.96 3.21
CA PHE A 73 -2.02 20.11 3.17
C PHE A 73 -2.84 20.20 4.46
N ILE A 74 -3.37 19.08 4.96
CA ILE A 74 -4.05 19.00 6.27
C ILE A 74 -3.10 19.41 7.40
N ASP A 75 -1.85 18.95 7.38
CA ASP A 75 -0.87 19.30 8.42
C ASP A 75 -0.37 20.74 8.30
N ARG A 76 -0.33 21.32 7.09
CA ARG A 76 -0.17 22.78 6.90
C ARG A 76 -1.36 23.57 7.41
N MET A 77 -2.60 23.12 7.17
CA MET A 77 -3.79 23.76 7.75
C MET A 77 -3.74 23.73 9.28
N ARG A 78 -3.29 22.62 9.88
CA ARG A 78 -3.08 22.49 11.32
C ARG A 78 -1.96 23.38 11.84
N SER A 79 -0.83 23.49 11.15
CA SER A 79 0.25 24.41 11.55
C SER A 79 -0.18 25.87 11.43
N ASP A 80 -0.96 26.22 10.41
CA ASP A 80 -1.54 27.54 10.23
C ASP A 80 -2.58 27.86 11.31
N GLN A 81 -3.40 26.88 11.71
CA GLN A 81 -4.32 27.01 12.85
C GLN A 81 -3.54 27.21 14.15
N ALA A 82 -2.59 26.33 14.47
CA ALA A 82 -1.76 26.43 15.67
C ALA A 82 -0.93 27.73 15.71
N ALA A 83 -0.47 28.24 14.56
CA ALA A 83 0.21 29.53 14.47
C ALA A 83 -0.75 30.71 14.70
N ARG A 84 -1.98 30.67 14.18
CA ARG A 84 -3.01 31.68 14.45
C ARG A 84 -3.47 31.64 15.90
N GLU A 85 -3.60 30.46 16.49
CA GLU A 85 -3.92 30.25 17.91
C GLU A 85 -2.77 30.72 18.81
N ALA A 86 -1.51 30.46 18.45
CA ALA A 86 -0.35 31.00 19.16
C ALA A 86 -0.25 32.53 19.08
N VAL A 87 -0.53 33.13 17.91
CA VAL A 87 -0.58 34.59 17.74
C VAL A 87 -1.76 35.20 18.50
N ALA A 88 -2.93 34.55 18.52
CA ALA A 88 -4.09 34.97 19.32
C ALA A 88 -3.89 34.75 20.84
N ALA A 89 -2.94 33.90 21.23
CA ALA A 89 -2.52 33.68 22.62
C ALA A 89 -1.35 34.58 23.05
N MET A 90 -0.75 35.36 22.13
CA MET A 90 0.17 36.44 22.52
C MET A 90 -0.66 37.59 23.14
N PRO A 91 -0.30 38.07 24.34
CA PRO A 91 -1.05 39.13 25.02
C PRO A 91 -0.82 40.48 24.33
N ASP A 92 -1.74 40.86 23.44
CA ASP A 92 -1.66 42.13 22.72
C ASP A 92 -1.94 43.32 23.66
N ALA A 93 -1.05 44.31 23.65
CA ALA A 93 -1.00 45.36 24.68
C ALA A 93 -1.97 46.53 24.42
N ALA A 94 -3.22 46.22 24.06
CA ALA A 94 -4.27 47.19 23.75
C ALA A 94 -5.65 46.74 24.27
N SER A 95 -6.00 47.17 25.49
CA SER A 95 -7.35 47.06 26.08
C SER A 95 -8.29 48.16 25.52
N PRO A 96 -9.65 48.13 25.72
CA PRO A 96 -10.31 47.68 26.97
C PRO A 96 -11.72 47.02 26.90
N ILE A 97 -12.17 46.55 28.08
CA ILE A 97 -13.54 46.17 28.52
C ILE A 97 -14.14 44.85 27.97
N GLY A 98 -14.43 43.90 28.87
CA GLY A 98 -15.04 42.60 28.49
C GLY A 98 -15.55 41.64 29.58
N ILE A 99 -15.79 42.08 30.83
CA ILE A 99 -16.43 41.34 31.96
C ILE A 99 -15.83 39.94 32.32
N PRO A 100 -15.14 39.79 33.47
CA PRO A 100 -14.67 38.48 33.94
C PRO A 100 -15.78 37.64 34.60
N VAL A 101 -15.86 36.36 34.24
CA VAL A 101 -16.66 35.34 34.95
C VAL A 101 -15.74 34.58 35.92
N PRO A 102 -16.08 34.44 37.22
CA PRO A 102 -15.21 33.77 38.19
C PRO A 102 -15.26 32.24 38.05
N PRO A 103 -14.12 31.53 38.14
CA PRO A 103 -14.09 30.07 38.24
C PRO A 103 -14.45 29.59 39.67
N PRO A 104 -14.91 28.34 39.84
CA PRO A 104 -15.15 27.76 41.17
C PRO A 104 -13.85 27.51 41.95
N LEU A 105 -13.94 27.59 43.27
CA LEU A 105 -12.81 27.47 44.20
C LEU A 105 -12.29 26.02 44.33
N PRO A 106 -10.96 25.81 44.40
CA PRO A 106 -10.36 24.54 44.83
C PRO A 106 -10.09 24.53 46.35
N ASP A 107 -10.41 23.43 47.04
CA ASP A 107 -10.12 23.26 48.47
C ASP A 107 -8.62 23.11 48.77
N THR A 108 -8.15 23.76 49.83
CA THR A 108 -6.73 23.79 50.23
C THR A 108 -6.44 22.99 51.50
N GLY A 109 -5.51 22.03 51.43
CA GLY A 109 -4.78 21.50 52.60
C GLY A 109 -3.45 22.25 52.79
N VAL A 110 -3.10 22.62 54.03
CA VAL A 110 -2.11 23.70 54.32
C VAL A 110 -0.90 23.22 55.15
N ALA A 111 0.32 23.63 54.75
CA ALA A 111 1.49 23.88 55.61
C ALA A 111 2.67 24.51 54.81
N VAL A 112 3.57 25.38 55.32
CA VAL A 112 3.60 26.31 56.48
C VAL A 112 4.80 27.30 56.31
N ARG A 113 4.63 28.62 56.55
CA ARG A 113 5.58 29.70 57.01
C ARG A 113 7.04 29.82 56.45
N THR A 114 7.80 30.93 56.45
CA THR A 114 7.73 32.41 56.73
C THR A 114 9.03 33.05 56.13
N VAL A 115 9.20 34.37 55.89
CA VAL A 115 9.57 35.48 56.82
C VAL A 115 9.65 36.82 56.02
N SER A 116 9.53 37.98 56.68
CA SER A 116 9.79 39.37 56.19
C SER A 116 9.98 40.33 57.40
N PRO A 117 10.35 41.63 57.28
CA PRO A 117 10.67 42.47 56.11
C PRO A 117 12.21 42.72 55.98
N PRO A 118 12.89 43.93 56.02
CA PRO A 118 12.53 45.31 56.45
C PRO A 118 12.67 46.41 55.34
N LEU A 119 12.77 47.68 55.76
CA LEU A 119 12.92 48.98 55.04
C LEU A 119 13.60 49.99 56.03
N PRO A 120 14.01 51.25 55.69
CA PRO A 120 14.23 51.95 54.40
C PRO A 120 15.58 52.77 54.34
N ASP A 121 15.63 53.77 53.44
CA ASP A 121 16.41 55.05 53.45
C ASP A 121 17.77 55.26 52.73
N ALA A 122 17.85 56.45 52.10
CA ALA A 122 18.96 57.33 51.60
C ALA A 122 20.36 56.78 51.18
N GLY A 123 21.06 57.35 50.20
CA GLY A 123 20.78 58.49 49.30
C GLY A 123 22.05 59.08 48.63
N VAL A 124 21.90 60.18 47.84
CA VAL A 124 22.97 61.02 47.22
C VAL A 124 23.63 60.48 45.92
N ALA A 125 24.03 61.40 45.02
CA ALA A 125 24.62 61.19 43.68
C ALA A 125 26.08 61.77 43.61
N PRO A 126 26.78 62.09 42.47
CA PRO A 126 26.30 62.77 41.23
C PRO A 126 26.86 62.25 39.86
N GLN A 127 26.25 62.74 38.77
CA GLN A 127 26.76 63.14 37.41
C GLN A 127 27.96 62.37 36.75
N VAL A 128 28.04 62.19 35.42
CA VAL A 128 27.84 63.16 34.31
C VAL A 128 27.20 62.50 33.08
N VAL A 129 26.44 63.26 32.29
CA VAL A 129 25.86 62.85 30.99
C VAL A 129 26.48 63.66 29.84
N PRO A 130 27.07 63.04 28.81
CA PRO A 130 27.36 63.70 27.54
C PRO A 130 26.08 63.77 26.66
N PRO A 131 25.84 64.88 25.93
CA PRO A 131 24.61 65.03 25.15
C PRO A 131 24.63 64.19 23.86
N PRO A 132 23.55 63.48 23.52
CA PRO A 132 23.28 63.07 22.14
C PRO A 132 23.11 64.33 21.26
N LEU A 133 23.75 64.34 20.10
CA LEU A 133 23.62 65.45 19.13
C LEU A 133 22.19 65.55 18.59
N PRO A 134 21.71 66.76 18.26
CA PRO A 134 20.42 66.92 17.59
C PRO A 134 20.48 66.29 16.19
N PRO A 135 19.46 65.52 15.76
CA PRO A 135 19.35 65.12 14.37
C PRO A 135 19.11 66.37 13.52
N GLN A 136 20.06 66.69 12.63
CA GLN A 136 19.94 67.82 11.70
C GLN A 136 18.90 67.53 10.63
N ASP A 137 18.30 68.58 10.06
CA ASP A 137 17.33 68.48 8.98
C ASP A 137 17.95 67.88 7.70
N VAL A 138 17.74 66.57 7.50
CA VAL A 138 17.74 65.96 6.17
C VAL A 138 16.29 65.75 5.77
N ALA A 139 15.69 66.81 5.21
CA ALA A 139 14.33 66.80 4.68
C ALA A 139 14.25 66.03 3.35
N GLU A 140 14.55 64.74 3.35
CA GLU A 140 14.34 63.85 2.21
C GLU A 140 13.06 63.03 2.41
N ALA A 141 12.11 63.23 1.50
CA ALA A 141 10.71 62.93 1.75
C ALA A 141 10.40 61.43 1.82
N ILE A 142 10.27 60.89 3.04
CA ILE A 142 9.34 59.78 3.31
C ILE A 142 7.92 60.35 3.24
N THR A 143 7.45 60.64 2.02
CA THR A 143 6.03 60.72 1.78
C THR A 143 5.44 59.35 2.07
N SER A 144 4.64 59.28 3.14
CA SER A 144 3.57 58.28 3.20
C SER A 144 2.84 58.33 1.86
N PRO A 145 2.59 57.20 1.18
CA PRO A 145 1.80 57.22 -0.04
C PRO A 145 0.40 57.71 0.34
N GLU A 146 0.14 58.99 0.04
CA GLU A 146 -1.18 59.60 0.05
C GLU A 146 -2.16 58.61 -0.59
N PRO A 147 -3.35 58.37 -0.04
CA PRO A 147 -4.27 57.37 -0.55
C PRO A 147 -4.75 57.78 -1.94
N THR A 148 -3.97 57.41 -2.97
CA THR A 148 -4.15 57.85 -4.34
C THR A 148 -5.58 57.54 -4.74
N THR A 149 -6.36 58.59 -5.00
CA THR A 149 -7.80 58.46 -5.24
C THR A 149 -8.02 57.41 -6.32
N PRO A 150 -8.76 56.32 -6.03
CA PRO A 150 -8.67 55.09 -6.82
C PRO A 150 -9.08 55.37 -8.26
N ALA A 151 -8.09 55.46 -9.15
CA ALA A 151 -8.25 55.92 -10.52
C ALA A 151 -9.33 55.08 -11.20
N ARG A 152 -10.50 55.71 -11.43
CA ARG A 152 -11.81 55.03 -11.54
C ARG A 152 -11.71 53.79 -12.42
N ARG A 153 -11.65 52.61 -11.79
CA ARG A 153 -11.73 51.33 -12.50
C ARG A 153 -13.10 51.29 -13.17
N ARG A 154 -13.12 51.47 -14.50
CA ARG A 154 -14.31 51.25 -15.32
C ARG A 154 -14.85 49.87 -14.99
N SER A 155 -16.16 49.76 -14.76
CA SER A 155 -16.75 48.50 -14.29
C SER A 155 -16.48 47.38 -15.29
N GLY A 156 -16.38 46.14 -14.81
CA GLY A 156 -16.24 44.97 -15.69
C GLY A 156 -17.34 44.93 -16.75
N VAL A 157 -18.55 45.38 -16.39
CA VAL A 157 -19.70 45.54 -17.31
C VAL A 157 -19.45 46.62 -18.39
N GLN A 158 -18.84 47.76 -18.05
CA GLN A 158 -18.52 48.80 -19.04
C GLN A 158 -17.38 48.36 -19.98
N VAL A 159 -16.44 47.54 -19.51
CA VAL A 159 -15.44 46.90 -20.37
C VAL A 159 -16.11 45.84 -21.25
N LEU A 160 -16.95 44.97 -20.69
CA LEU A 160 -17.68 43.91 -21.39
C LEU A 160 -18.58 44.47 -22.50
N LEU A 161 -19.32 45.55 -22.25
CA LEU A 161 -20.16 46.20 -23.26
C LEU A 161 -19.32 46.84 -24.37
N LEU A 162 -18.14 47.38 -24.05
CA LEU A 162 -17.24 47.95 -25.05
C LEU A 162 -16.58 46.84 -25.90
N THR A 163 -16.10 45.76 -25.30
CA THR A 163 -15.52 44.64 -26.04
C THR A 163 -16.57 43.88 -26.83
N LEU A 164 -17.77 43.64 -26.28
CA LEU A 164 -18.89 43.05 -27.00
C LEU A 164 -19.33 43.93 -28.18
N GLY A 165 -19.38 45.25 -28.00
CA GLY A 165 -19.67 46.19 -29.08
C GLY A 165 -18.63 46.18 -30.20
N VAL A 166 -17.34 46.18 -29.86
CA VAL A 166 -16.25 46.05 -30.85
C VAL A 166 -16.31 44.69 -31.54
N VAL A 167 -16.54 43.59 -30.82
CA VAL A 167 -16.68 42.24 -31.39
C VAL A 167 -17.90 42.16 -32.31
N LEU A 168 -19.06 42.70 -31.94
CA LEU A 168 -20.23 42.74 -32.83
C LEU A 168 -19.94 43.54 -34.10
N ILE A 169 -19.27 44.69 -34.00
CA ILE A 169 -18.91 45.52 -35.15
C ILE A 169 -17.89 44.80 -36.05
N SER A 170 -16.89 44.12 -35.48
CA SER A 170 -15.94 43.30 -36.23
C SER A 170 -16.63 42.09 -36.90
N VAL A 171 -17.53 41.39 -36.22
CA VAL A 171 -18.32 40.30 -36.81
C VAL A 171 -19.24 40.83 -37.91
N THR A 172 -19.89 41.97 -37.72
CA THR A 172 -20.73 42.62 -38.74
C THR A 172 -19.89 43.04 -39.95
N ALA A 173 -18.68 43.57 -39.74
CA ALA A 173 -17.75 43.91 -40.82
C ALA A 173 -17.28 42.65 -41.58
N ILE A 174 -16.97 41.55 -40.90
CA ILE A 174 -16.62 40.26 -41.51
C ILE A 174 -17.80 39.69 -42.32
N VAL A 175 -19.02 39.73 -41.78
CA VAL A 175 -20.24 39.28 -42.49
C VAL A 175 -20.53 40.18 -43.70
N PHE A 176 -20.42 41.50 -43.56
CA PHE A 176 -20.62 42.44 -44.66
C PHE A 176 -19.55 42.27 -45.77
N LEU A 177 -18.31 41.98 -45.39
CA LEU A 177 -17.24 41.60 -46.32
C LEU A 177 -17.57 40.31 -47.06
N PHE A 178 -18.08 39.29 -46.36
CA PHE A 178 -18.50 38.02 -46.95
C PHE A 178 -19.68 38.18 -47.92
N VAL A 179 -20.61 39.09 -47.63
CA VAL A 179 -21.72 39.47 -48.53
C VAL A 179 -21.20 40.29 -49.73
N ALA A 180 -20.28 41.22 -49.53
CA ALA A 180 -19.62 41.94 -50.63
C ALA A 180 -18.84 40.98 -51.56
N TYR A 181 -18.38 39.84 -51.02
CA TYR A 181 -17.74 38.77 -51.79
C TYR A 181 -18.68 38.08 -52.80
N LEU A 182 -19.99 38.31 -52.72
CA LEU A 182 -21.00 37.80 -53.66
C LEU A 182 -21.45 38.82 -54.73
N VAL A 183 -21.04 40.10 -54.64
CA VAL A 183 -21.68 41.19 -55.42
C VAL A 183 -20.71 42.05 -56.25
N ALA A 184 -19.51 42.37 -55.75
CA ALA A 184 -18.55 43.25 -56.46
C ALA A 184 -17.50 42.48 -57.26
N SER A 185 -16.78 43.11 -58.21
CA SER A 185 -15.59 42.51 -58.84
C SER A 185 -14.35 42.56 -57.91
N LEU A 186 -13.38 41.67 -58.12
CA LEU A 186 -12.23 41.47 -57.21
C LEU A 186 -11.41 42.75 -56.99
N GLU A 187 -11.11 43.49 -58.05
CA GLU A 187 -10.36 44.75 -58.00
C GLU A 187 -11.12 45.87 -57.28
N VAL A 188 -12.44 45.96 -57.47
CA VAL A 188 -13.28 46.98 -56.83
C VAL A 188 -13.37 46.72 -55.31
N ARG A 189 -13.36 45.45 -54.88
CA ARG A 189 -13.33 45.08 -53.46
C ARG A 189 -12.08 45.63 -52.76
N SER A 190 -10.89 45.41 -53.32
CA SER A 190 -9.63 45.81 -52.67
C SER A 190 -9.47 47.33 -52.58
N VAL A 191 -9.86 48.07 -53.62
CA VAL A 191 -9.83 49.55 -53.61
C VAL A 191 -10.78 50.13 -52.55
N ILE A 192 -12.00 49.60 -52.43
CA ILE A 192 -12.97 50.07 -51.42
C ILE A 192 -12.45 49.84 -50.00
N ILE A 193 -11.82 48.69 -49.73
CA ILE A 193 -11.40 48.33 -48.37
C ILE A 193 -10.13 49.08 -47.97
N ALA A 194 -9.16 49.23 -48.87
CA ALA A 194 -7.99 50.07 -48.62
C ALA A 194 -8.37 51.56 -48.41
N ALA A 195 -9.35 52.07 -49.17
CA ALA A 195 -9.91 53.41 -48.94
C ALA A 195 -10.62 53.51 -47.58
N ALA A 196 -11.34 52.47 -47.15
CA ALA A 196 -11.93 52.40 -45.82
C ALA A 196 -10.87 52.38 -44.70
N SER A 197 -9.78 51.61 -44.83
CA SER A 197 -8.65 51.63 -43.89
C SER A 197 -8.08 53.04 -43.71
N VAL A 198 -7.78 53.73 -44.81
CA VAL A 198 -7.27 55.12 -44.79
C VAL A 198 -8.30 56.07 -44.15
N LEU A 199 -9.58 55.93 -44.49
CA LEU A 199 -10.66 56.76 -43.92
C LEU A 199 -10.80 56.56 -42.40
N VAL A 200 -10.81 55.31 -41.92
CA VAL A 200 -10.95 55.01 -40.47
C VAL A 200 -9.73 55.49 -39.69
N LEU A 201 -8.51 55.39 -40.24
CA LEU A 201 -7.30 56.01 -39.67
C LEU A 201 -7.39 57.54 -39.63
N GLY A 202 -7.84 58.18 -40.71
CA GLY A 202 -8.06 59.63 -40.78
C GLY A 202 -9.12 60.11 -39.77
N VAL A 203 -10.21 59.36 -39.60
CA VAL A 203 -11.25 59.62 -38.60
C VAL A 203 -10.71 59.45 -37.18
N ALA A 204 -9.93 58.40 -36.89
CA ALA A 204 -9.29 58.23 -35.58
C ALA A 204 -8.34 59.40 -35.25
N TRP A 205 -7.55 59.86 -36.21
CA TRP A 205 -6.68 61.04 -36.08
C TRP A 205 -7.48 62.33 -35.85
N LEU A 206 -8.54 62.56 -36.63
CA LEU A 206 -9.40 63.74 -36.48
C LEU A 206 -10.15 63.76 -35.14
N LEU A 207 -10.64 62.61 -34.66
CA LEU A 207 -11.24 62.47 -33.32
C LEU A 207 -10.21 62.75 -32.21
N ARG A 208 -8.95 62.34 -32.40
CA ARG A 208 -7.86 62.65 -31.45
C ARG A 208 -7.52 64.14 -31.44
N ALA A 209 -7.45 64.78 -32.61
CA ALA A 209 -7.23 66.22 -32.75
C ALA A 209 -8.38 67.04 -32.14
N ARG A 210 -9.62 66.54 -32.19
CA ARG A 210 -10.81 67.14 -31.55
C ARG A 210 -10.98 66.77 -30.06
N GLY A 211 -9.96 66.21 -29.41
CA GLY A 211 -9.97 65.98 -27.97
C GLY A 211 -10.84 64.80 -27.47
N LEU A 212 -11.16 63.83 -28.34
CA LEU A 212 -11.95 62.64 -27.99
C LEU A 212 -11.09 61.36 -27.91
N PRO A 213 -10.15 61.24 -26.93
CA PRO A 213 -9.16 60.17 -26.91
C PRO A 213 -9.79 58.78 -26.77
N GLY A 214 -10.81 58.61 -25.94
CA GLY A 214 -11.44 57.30 -25.72
C GLY A 214 -12.04 56.69 -27.00
N THR A 215 -12.72 57.51 -27.80
CA THR A 215 -13.29 57.10 -29.09
C THR A 215 -12.19 56.91 -30.14
N ALA A 216 -11.18 57.78 -30.17
CA ALA A 216 -10.06 57.67 -31.11
C ALA A 216 -9.27 56.36 -30.96
N GLU A 217 -9.01 55.90 -29.73
CA GLU A 217 -8.33 54.61 -29.49
C GLU A 217 -9.21 53.42 -29.96
N GLY A 218 -10.54 53.48 -29.77
CA GLY A 218 -11.48 52.45 -30.22
C GLY A 218 -11.68 52.39 -31.74
N VAL A 219 -11.70 53.54 -32.42
CA VAL A 219 -11.71 53.60 -33.90
C VAL A 219 -10.37 53.14 -34.46
N ALA A 220 -9.25 53.46 -33.80
CA ALA A 220 -7.93 52.96 -34.18
C ALA A 220 -7.80 51.42 -34.09
N SER A 221 -8.49 50.75 -33.15
CA SER A 221 -8.51 49.28 -33.14
C SER A 221 -9.24 48.67 -34.34
N VAL A 222 -10.28 49.33 -34.88
CA VAL A 222 -10.93 48.90 -36.12
C VAL A 222 -9.99 49.06 -37.31
N ALA A 223 -9.24 50.17 -37.38
CA ALA A 223 -8.24 50.38 -38.43
C ALA A 223 -7.10 49.33 -38.42
N VAL A 224 -6.67 48.85 -37.24
CA VAL A 224 -5.68 47.76 -37.16
C VAL A 224 -6.24 46.45 -37.74
N VAL A 225 -7.51 46.13 -37.48
CA VAL A 225 -8.17 44.94 -38.05
C VAL A 225 -8.31 45.07 -39.58
N LEU A 226 -8.69 46.25 -40.09
CA LEU A 226 -8.80 46.49 -41.53
C LEU A 226 -7.43 46.42 -42.24
N LEU A 227 -6.36 46.97 -41.66
CA LEU A 227 -5.01 46.84 -42.22
C LEU A 227 -4.51 45.39 -42.26
N LEU A 228 -4.87 44.55 -41.29
CA LEU A 228 -4.54 43.12 -41.32
C LEU A 228 -5.39 42.36 -42.36
N LEU A 229 -6.63 42.81 -42.58
CA LEU A 229 -7.49 42.30 -43.64
C LEU A 229 -6.96 42.68 -45.05
N ASP A 230 -6.45 43.91 -45.22
CA ASP A 230 -5.82 44.37 -46.47
C ASP A 230 -4.65 43.47 -46.89
N VAL A 231 -3.84 42.99 -45.94
CA VAL A 231 -2.76 42.00 -46.19
C VAL A 231 -3.33 40.69 -46.76
N TRP A 232 -4.40 40.17 -46.18
CA TRP A 232 -5.04 38.96 -46.71
C TRP A 232 -5.66 39.20 -48.11
N ILE A 233 -6.31 40.36 -48.31
CA ILE A 233 -6.93 40.75 -49.59
C ILE A 233 -5.89 40.86 -50.70
N VAL A 234 -4.73 41.47 -50.44
CA VAL A 234 -3.67 41.62 -51.45
C VAL A 234 -3.19 40.25 -51.94
N ARG A 235 -2.90 39.31 -51.02
CA ARG A 235 -2.49 37.95 -51.39
C ARG A 235 -3.60 37.14 -52.06
N ALA A 236 -4.82 37.22 -51.54
CA ALA A 236 -5.97 36.45 -52.06
C ALA A 236 -6.40 36.84 -53.48
N ASN A 237 -5.97 38.02 -53.96
CA ASN A 237 -6.23 38.51 -55.31
C ASN A 237 -4.95 38.63 -56.18
N ALA A 238 -3.83 38.02 -55.75
CA ALA A 238 -2.53 38.07 -56.42
C ALA A 238 -2.02 39.50 -56.75
N LEU A 239 -2.49 40.52 -56.03
CA LEU A 239 -2.20 41.92 -56.35
C LEU A 239 -0.70 42.18 -56.22
N PHE A 240 -0.14 42.94 -57.16
CA PHE A 240 1.29 43.23 -57.29
C PHE A 240 2.19 41.98 -57.48
N GLY A 241 1.65 40.84 -57.95
CA GLY A 241 2.41 39.58 -58.06
C GLY A 241 2.73 38.96 -56.70
N SER A 242 1.91 39.25 -55.69
CA SER A 242 2.10 38.77 -54.31
C SER A 242 1.97 37.27 -54.14
N ASP A 243 1.43 36.56 -55.14
CA ASP A 243 1.35 35.11 -55.26
C ASP A 243 2.69 34.44 -55.57
N ALA A 244 3.56 35.12 -56.33
CA ALA A 244 4.89 34.63 -56.70
C ALA A 244 5.91 34.58 -55.53
N LEU A 245 5.59 35.26 -54.42
CA LEU A 245 6.34 35.12 -53.17
C LEU A 245 5.86 33.90 -52.38
N GLU A 246 6.75 33.29 -51.60
CA GLU A 246 6.37 32.29 -50.60
C GLU A 246 5.44 32.91 -49.53
N ALA A 247 4.57 32.10 -48.92
CA ALA A 247 3.49 32.62 -48.07
C ALA A 247 4.01 33.26 -46.77
N SER A 248 5.08 32.70 -46.18
CA SER A 248 5.74 33.27 -45.02
C SER A 248 6.49 34.56 -45.37
N ALA A 249 7.26 34.57 -46.48
CA ALA A 249 7.95 35.75 -46.99
C ALA A 249 6.99 36.94 -47.23
N TYR A 250 5.91 36.70 -47.98
CA TYR A 250 4.89 37.70 -48.24
C TYR A 250 4.30 38.27 -46.94
N THR A 251 3.92 37.40 -46.01
CA THR A 251 3.29 37.82 -44.75
C THR A 251 4.29 38.58 -43.86
N GLY A 252 5.56 38.15 -43.82
CA GLY A 252 6.63 38.85 -43.11
C GLY A 252 6.87 40.27 -43.63
N ILE A 253 6.94 40.44 -44.96
CA ILE A 253 7.09 41.74 -45.63
C ILE A 253 5.85 42.62 -45.39
N ALA A 254 4.66 42.08 -45.60
CA ALA A 254 3.41 42.83 -45.45
C ALA A 254 3.20 43.30 -43.99
N LEU A 255 3.51 42.45 -43.01
CA LEU A 255 3.51 42.84 -41.60
C LEU A 255 4.64 43.81 -41.24
N ALA A 256 5.77 43.83 -41.96
CA ALA A 256 6.81 44.86 -41.78
C ALA A 256 6.28 46.24 -42.20
N VAL A 257 5.61 46.30 -43.36
CA VAL A 257 5.00 47.54 -43.89
C VAL A 257 3.87 48.03 -42.96
N VAL A 258 2.98 47.13 -42.53
CA VAL A 258 1.91 47.47 -41.56
C VAL A 258 2.50 47.91 -40.21
N THR A 259 3.56 47.27 -39.73
CA THR A 259 4.29 47.68 -38.52
C THR A 259 4.88 49.09 -38.66
N ALA A 260 5.53 49.39 -39.79
CA ALA A 260 6.10 50.71 -40.06
C ALA A 260 5.00 51.80 -40.14
N LEU A 261 3.86 51.50 -40.80
CA LEU A 261 2.72 52.41 -40.89
C LEU A 261 2.08 52.66 -39.51
N LEU A 262 1.92 51.62 -38.68
CA LEU A 262 1.38 51.73 -37.33
C LEU A 262 2.35 52.44 -36.37
N ALA A 263 3.66 52.27 -36.54
CA ALA A 263 4.68 53.04 -35.81
C ALA A 263 4.70 54.52 -36.24
N GLY A 264 4.64 54.81 -37.55
CA GLY A 264 4.57 56.18 -38.06
C GLY A 264 3.30 56.91 -37.59
N THR A 265 2.14 56.25 -37.68
CA THR A 265 0.88 56.81 -37.17
C THR A 265 0.86 56.95 -35.65
N ARG A 266 1.52 56.06 -34.88
CA ARG A 266 1.76 56.21 -33.43
C ARG A 266 2.58 57.46 -33.08
N VAL A 267 3.56 57.82 -33.91
CA VAL A 267 4.38 59.04 -33.75
C VAL A 267 3.57 60.29 -34.10
N VAL A 268 2.89 60.31 -35.26
CA VAL A 268 2.15 61.48 -35.76
C VAL A 268 0.86 61.76 -34.98
N SER A 269 0.06 60.73 -34.65
CA SER A 269 -1.25 60.89 -34.01
C SER A 269 -1.20 60.95 -32.47
N ARG A 270 -0.13 60.41 -31.87
CA ARG A 270 -0.01 60.13 -30.42
C ARG A 270 -1.12 59.23 -29.83
N ILE A 271 -1.90 58.53 -30.66
CA ILE A 271 -2.85 57.46 -30.25
C ILE A 271 -2.03 56.23 -29.82
N ARG A 272 -2.40 55.54 -28.74
CA ARG A 272 -1.60 54.43 -28.18
C ARG A 272 -1.81 53.10 -28.90
N VAL A 273 -3.04 52.77 -29.29
CA VAL A 273 -3.40 51.49 -29.94
C VAL A 273 -2.49 51.12 -31.14
N PRO A 274 -2.17 52.02 -32.08
CA PRO A 274 -1.22 51.71 -33.16
C PRO A 274 0.19 51.35 -32.68
N GLY A 275 0.66 51.91 -31.55
CA GLY A 275 1.96 51.57 -30.96
C GLY A 275 1.98 50.18 -30.31
N PHE A 276 0.89 49.79 -29.67
CA PHE A 276 0.72 48.42 -29.18
C PHE A 276 0.64 47.42 -30.33
N ALA A 277 -0.11 47.73 -31.39
CA ALA A 277 -0.17 46.88 -32.57
C ALA A 277 1.19 46.76 -33.26
N ALA A 278 1.93 47.86 -33.46
CA ALA A 278 3.28 47.82 -34.03
C ALA A 278 4.27 47.00 -33.16
N SER A 279 4.24 47.14 -31.83
CA SER A 279 5.09 46.35 -30.93
C SER A 279 4.71 44.86 -30.85
N ALA A 280 3.47 44.50 -31.18
CA ALA A 280 3.03 43.10 -31.31
C ALA A 280 3.32 42.50 -32.69
N LEU A 281 3.27 43.30 -33.77
CA LEU A 281 3.51 42.83 -35.14
C LEU A 281 5.00 42.82 -35.53
N ALA A 282 5.84 43.68 -34.97
CA ALA A 282 7.27 43.70 -35.30
C ALA A 282 7.99 42.36 -35.04
N PRO A 283 7.75 41.63 -33.92
CA PRO A 283 8.30 40.29 -33.73
C PRO A 283 7.75 39.27 -34.72
N VAL A 284 6.46 39.30 -35.04
CA VAL A 284 5.83 38.36 -35.98
C VAL A 284 6.38 38.56 -37.39
N SER A 285 6.56 39.81 -37.81
CA SER A 285 7.22 40.17 -39.08
C SER A 285 8.67 39.68 -39.12
N ALA A 286 9.48 39.97 -38.09
CA ALA A 286 10.88 39.54 -38.03
C ALA A 286 11.02 38.01 -37.97
N PHE A 287 10.11 37.32 -37.30
CA PHE A 287 10.04 35.86 -37.30
C PHE A 287 9.80 35.32 -38.71
N LEU A 288 8.73 35.78 -39.38
CA LEU A 288 8.33 35.27 -40.70
C LEU A 288 9.35 35.59 -41.80
N LEU A 289 9.99 36.77 -41.75
CA LEU A 289 11.04 37.17 -42.70
C LEU A 289 12.32 36.32 -42.62
N ALA A 290 12.64 35.79 -41.44
CA ALA A 290 13.79 34.91 -41.25
C ALA A 290 13.41 33.42 -41.34
N PHE A 291 12.15 33.08 -41.08
CA PHE A 291 11.58 31.76 -41.36
C PHE A 291 11.57 31.45 -42.86
N SER A 292 11.21 32.43 -43.71
CA SER A 292 11.14 32.29 -45.17
C SER A 292 12.49 32.19 -45.89
N ILE A 293 13.57 31.92 -45.16
CA ILE A 293 14.89 31.61 -45.72
C ILE A 293 14.99 30.10 -46.00
N ASP A 294 14.38 29.29 -45.14
CA ASP A 294 14.31 27.82 -45.25
C ASP A 294 13.10 27.33 -44.43
N PRO A 295 11.87 27.40 -44.99
CA PRO A 295 10.63 27.15 -44.25
C PRO A 295 10.36 25.66 -43.99
N ASP A 296 10.97 24.78 -44.79
CA ASP A 296 10.71 23.34 -44.79
C ASP A 296 11.65 22.57 -43.83
N SER A 297 12.68 23.23 -43.29
CA SER A 297 13.64 22.66 -42.34
C SER A 297 13.55 23.31 -40.95
N GLY A 298 14.27 22.75 -39.97
CA GLY A 298 14.40 23.37 -38.64
C GLY A 298 15.13 24.73 -38.64
N ALA A 299 15.79 25.10 -39.75
CA ALA A 299 16.47 26.38 -39.89
C ALA A 299 15.49 27.55 -39.85
N GLY A 300 14.33 27.47 -40.51
CA GLY A 300 13.29 28.50 -40.53
C GLY A 300 12.87 28.98 -39.13
N PRO A 301 12.35 28.11 -38.24
CA PRO A 301 11.98 28.51 -36.88
C PRO A 301 13.18 28.93 -36.02
N TRP A 302 14.38 28.42 -36.28
CA TRP A 302 15.61 28.82 -35.58
C TRP A 302 16.05 30.24 -35.95
N LEU A 303 16.14 30.55 -37.24
CA LEU A 303 16.41 31.89 -37.78
C LEU A 303 15.31 32.88 -37.37
N GLY A 304 14.05 32.49 -37.47
CA GLY A 304 12.90 33.26 -37.00
C GLY A 304 13.00 33.62 -35.52
N GLY A 305 13.32 32.65 -34.66
CA GLY A 305 13.51 32.88 -33.23
C GLY A 305 14.69 33.82 -32.93
N LEU A 306 15.83 33.63 -33.60
CA LEU A 306 17.01 34.49 -33.48
C LEU A 306 16.73 35.94 -33.93
N ALA A 307 16.00 36.14 -35.03
CA ALA A 307 15.59 37.47 -35.49
C ALA A 307 14.72 38.19 -34.45
N VAL A 308 13.81 37.47 -33.78
CA VAL A 308 13.00 38.01 -32.68
C VAL A 308 13.85 38.35 -31.44
N VAL A 309 14.90 37.56 -31.13
CA VAL A 309 15.87 37.92 -30.08
C VAL A 309 16.57 39.24 -30.39
N VAL A 310 16.99 39.44 -31.64
CA VAL A 310 17.63 40.70 -32.08
C VAL A 310 16.66 41.88 -31.95
N VAL A 311 15.40 41.73 -32.36
CA VAL A 311 14.36 42.77 -32.17
C VAL A 311 14.17 43.11 -30.69
N GLY A 312 14.09 42.11 -29.80
CA GLY A 312 13.99 42.31 -28.36
C GLY A 312 15.23 43.00 -27.75
N ALA A 313 16.43 42.63 -28.20
CA ALA A 313 17.68 43.27 -27.78
C ALA A 313 17.77 44.73 -28.24
N VAL A 314 17.48 45.02 -29.51
CA VAL A 314 17.48 46.37 -30.08
C VAL A 314 16.45 47.27 -29.38
N ALA A 315 15.29 46.74 -29.00
CA ALA A 315 14.27 47.45 -28.21
C ALA A 315 14.77 47.87 -26.81
N VAL A 316 15.72 47.13 -26.20
CA VAL A 316 16.32 47.51 -24.91
C VAL A 316 17.23 48.75 -25.04
N TRP A 317 17.84 48.96 -26.21
CA TRP A 317 18.72 50.09 -26.48
C TRP A 317 17.98 51.32 -27.04
N LEU A 318 17.12 51.13 -28.04
CA LEU A 318 16.52 52.25 -28.78
C LEU A 318 15.25 52.84 -28.13
N LEU A 319 14.46 52.06 -27.39
CA LEU A 319 13.17 52.53 -26.88
C LEU A 319 13.25 53.05 -25.44
N PRO A 320 12.65 54.23 -25.14
CA PRO A 320 12.52 54.71 -23.76
C PRO A 320 11.58 53.81 -22.94
N ARG A 321 11.57 53.99 -21.62
CA ARG A 321 10.73 53.20 -20.69
C ARG A 321 9.25 53.33 -21.06
N SER A 322 8.71 52.27 -21.65
CA SER A 322 7.40 52.23 -22.29
C SER A 322 6.84 50.80 -22.25
N PRO A 323 5.52 50.59 -22.22
CA PRO A 323 4.95 49.25 -22.32
C PRO A 323 5.21 48.61 -23.69
N GLU A 324 5.31 49.40 -24.76
CA GLU A 324 5.74 48.93 -26.09
C GLU A 324 7.11 48.20 -26.03
N ARG A 325 8.06 48.72 -25.24
CA ARG A 325 9.35 48.05 -24.98
C ARG A 325 9.22 46.76 -24.17
N ILE A 326 8.28 46.67 -23.23
CA ILE A 326 8.06 45.43 -22.44
C ILE A 326 7.57 44.31 -23.36
N ILE A 327 6.65 44.62 -24.29
CA ILE A 327 6.16 43.67 -25.30
C ILE A 327 7.34 43.13 -26.12
N LEU A 328 8.18 44.01 -26.67
CA LEU A 328 9.34 43.61 -27.48
C LEU A 328 10.40 42.82 -26.70
N CYS A 329 10.69 43.18 -25.44
CA CYS A 329 11.56 42.39 -24.57
C CYS A 329 10.99 40.99 -24.30
N SER A 330 9.68 40.89 -24.07
CA SER A 330 9.02 39.61 -23.80
C SER A 330 8.97 38.71 -25.04
N ALA A 331 8.71 39.30 -26.22
CA ALA A 331 8.83 38.62 -27.50
C ALA A 331 10.27 38.13 -27.72
N GLY A 332 11.29 38.93 -27.37
CA GLY A 332 12.70 38.52 -27.42
C GLY A 332 13.01 37.24 -26.62
N LEU A 333 12.41 37.05 -25.43
CA LEU A 333 12.52 35.78 -24.71
C LEU A 333 11.76 34.64 -25.39
N VAL A 334 10.58 34.89 -25.96
CA VAL A 334 9.83 33.88 -26.74
C VAL A 334 10.62 33.44 -27.97
N GLY A 335 11.27 34.37 -28.68
CA GLY A 335 12.19 34.08 -29.78
C GLY A 335 13.39 33.23 -29.33
N ALA A 336 13.97 33.51 -28.17
CA ALA A 336 15.03 32.69 -27.58
C ALA A 336 14.56 31.26 -27.29
N VAL A 337 13.33 31.09 -26.79
CA VAL A 337 12.74 29.76 -26.54
C VAL A 337 12.47 29.01 -27.85
N ILE A 338 11.92 29.67 -28.87
CA ILE A 338 11.67 29.03 -30.18
C ILE A 338 12.99 28.63 -30.85
N ALA A 339 14.00 29.50 -30.84
CA ALA A 339 15.32 29.19 -31.39
C ALA A 339 16.02 28.08 -30.60
N LEU A 340 15.91 28.05 -29.27
CA LEU A 340 16.44 26.97 -28.43
C LEU A 340 15.77 25.62 -28.74
N ALA A 341 14.45 25.62 -28.95
CA ALA A 341 13.69 24.40 -29.27
C ALA A 341 14.01 23.85 -30.66
N SER A 342 14.24 24.71 -31.66
CA SER A 342 14.51 24.31 -33.05
C SER A 342 15.98 24.03 -33.35
N ALA A 343 16.92 24.51 -32.51
CA ALA A 343 18.37 24.39 -32.75
C ALA A 343 18.86 22.95 -33.02
N ALA A 344 18.26 21.93 -32.41
CA ALA A 344 18.63 20.53 -32.62
C ALA A 344 18.39 20.03 -34.06
N TRP A 345 17.52 20.71 -34.81
CA TRP A 345 17.16 20.36 -36.20
C TRP A 345 17.49 21.47 -37.21
N ALA A 346 18.22 22.51 -36.77
CA ALA A 346 18.41 23.72 -37.56
C ALA A 346 19.47 23.60 -38.67
N LEU A 347 20.45 22.71 -38.53
CA LEU A 347 21.56 22.56 -39.50
C LEU A 347 21.88 21.07 -39.74
N PRO A 348 20.94 20.26 -40.25
CA PRO A 348 21.08 18.80 -40.34
C PRO A 348 22.10 18.32 -41.38
N GLY A 349 22.46 19.17 -42.36
CA GLY A 349 23.47 18.87 -43.38
C GLY A 349 24.87 19.39 -43.08
N LEU A 350 25.12 19.93 -41.88
CA LEU A 350 26.41 20.50 -41.48
C LEU A 350 26.99 19.67 -40.32
N ALA A 351 28.23 19.19 -40.46
CA ALA A 351 28.94 18.53 -39.37
C ALA A 351 29.07 19.48 -38.15
N TRP A 352 28.69 18.98 -36.98
CA TRP A 352 28.53 19.73 -35.73
C TRP A 352 27.49 20.87 -35.83
N GLY A 353 26.57 20.80 -36.79
CA GLY A 353 25.55 21.82 -37.06
C GLY A 353 24.68 22.13 -35.85
N GLN A 354 24.35 21.12 -35.03
CA GLN A 354 23.60 21.28 -33.79
C GLN A 354 24.38 22.11 -32.75
N THR A 355 25.69 21.89 -32.64
CA THR A 355 26.59 22.70 -31.79
C THR A 355 26.60 24.15 -32.25
N TRP A 356 26.75 24.42 -33.55
CA TRP A 356 26.71 25.78 -34.09
C TRP A 356 25.34 26.46 -33.86
N ALA A 357 24.25 25.71 -34.02
CA ALA A 357 22.90 26.20 -33.80
C ALA A 357 22.64 26.61 -32.34
N PHE A 358 23.05 25.77 -31.38
CA PHE A 358 22.98 26.10 -29.95
C PHE A 358 23.95 27.21 -29.54
N LEU A 359 25.15 27.29 -30.11
CA LEU A 359 26.09 28.40 -29.86
C LEU A 359 25.52 29.76 -30.31
N ALA A 360 24.82 29.81 -31.45
CA ALA A 360 24.13 31.02 -31.89
C ALA A 360 23.01 31.45 -30.91
N VAL A 361 22.22 30.49 -30.40
CA VAL A 361 21.21 30.74 -29.36
C VAL A 361 21.86 31.23 -28.06
N ALA A 362 23.00 30.63 -27.66
CA ALA A 362 23.75 31.06 -26.48
C ALA A 362 24.28 32.50 -26.62
N ALA A 363 24.80 32.85 -27.80
CA ALA A 363 25.26 34.21 -28.11
C ALA A 363 24.10 35.22 -28.13
N ALA A 364 22.97 34.87 -28.74
CA ALA A 364 21.77 35.72 -28.79
C ALA A 364 21.18 35.95 -27.38
N CYS A 365 21.13 34.91 -26.55
CA CYS A 365 20.78 35.02 -25.13
C CYS A 365 21.78 35.89 -24.35
N ALA A 366 23.09 35.74 -24.60
CA ALA A 366 24.12 36.57 -23.98
C ALA A 366 23.99 38.05 -24.35
N VAL A 367 23.60 38.39 -25.59
CA VAL A 367 23.28 39.77 -25.99
C VAL A 367 22.10 40.33 -25.20
N LEU A 368 21.04 39.54 -24.94
CA LEU A 368 19.95 39.96 -24.06
C LEU A 368 20.42 40.18 -22.61
N VAL A 369 21.32 39.33 -22.08
CA VAL A 369 21.91 39.53 -20.73
C VAL A 369 22.73 40.82 -20.67
N VAL A 370 23.58 41.08 -21.68
CA VAL A 370 24.39 42.31 -21.75
C VAL A 370 23.51 43.56 -21.86
N ALA A 371 22.48 43.54 -22.71
CA ALA A 371 21.53 44.64 -22.84
C ALA A 371 20.75 44.88 -21.54
N ALA A 372 20.32 43.82 -20.85
CA ALA A 372 19.66 43.91 -19.55
C ALA A 372 20.56 44.52 -18.44
N LEU A 373 21.84 44.13 -18.41
CA LEU A 373 22.85 44.68 -17.49
C LEU A 373 23.14 46.17 -17.81
N ALA A 374 23.29 46.52 -19.10
CA ALA A 374 23.51 47.89 -19.55
C ALA A 374 22.35 48.83 -19.18
N ALA A 375 21.11 48.35 -19.22
CA ALA A 375 19.92 49.13 -18.90
C ALA A 375 19.79 49.54 -17.41
N ARG A 376 20.48 48.85 -16.48
CA ARG A 376 20.50 49.14 -15.03
C ARG A 376 19.11 49.33 -14.37
N VAL A 377 18.11 48.53 -14.75
CA VAL A 377 16.75 48.57 -14.16
C VAL A 377 16.46 47.28 -13.38
N PRO A 378 15.83 47.31 -12.19
CA PRO A 378 15.47 46.09 -11.44
C PRO A 378 14.63 45.08 -12.25
N ALA A 379 13.66 45.59 -13.03
CA ALA A 379 12.89 44.76 -13.95
C ALA A 379 13.78 44.12 -15.04
N ALA A 380 14.66 44.91 -15.68
CA ALA A 380 15.61 44.40 -16.67
C ALA A 380 16.52 43.30 -16.09
N LEU A 381 16.94 43.43 -14.83
CA LEU A 381 17.74 42.41 -14.15
C LEU A 381 17.01 41.06 -14.04
N ALA A 382 15.68 41.04 -13.91
CA ALA A 382 14.89 39.80 -13.93
C ALA A 382 14.84 39.17 -15.33
N TRP A 383 14.60 39.95 -16.39
CA TRP A 383 14.72 39.48 -17.78
C TRP A 383 16.13 38.94 -18.07
N GLY A 384 17.16 39.60 -17.54
CA GLY A 384 18.57 39.16 -17.63
C GLY A 384 18.87 37.86 -16.90
N VAL A 385 18.14 37.50 -15.84
CA VAL A 385 18.26 36.18 -15.19
C VAL A 385 17.64 35.09 -16.07
N VAL A 386 16.48 35.33 -16.69
CA VAL A 386 15.85 34.35 -17.60
C VAL A 386 16.68 34.16 -18.88
N ALA A 387 17.19 35.26 -19.45
CA ALA A 387 18.13 35.19 -20.58
C ALA A 387 19.43 34.46 -20.21
N ALA A 388 19.91 34.56 -18.96
CA ALA A 388 21.08 33.82 -18.52
C ALA A 388 20.82 32.32 -18.32
N VAL A 389 19.60 31.90 -17.94
CA VAL A 389 19.18 30.49 -17.99
C VAL A 389 19.23 29.98 -19.42
N GLY A 390 18.68 30.72 -20.38
CA GLY A 390 18.75 30.39 -21.81
C GLY A 390 20.18 30.27 -22.33
N ALA A 391 21.05 31.24 -22.00
CA ALA A 391 22.45 31.21 -22.37
C ALA A 391 23.21 30.03 -21.76
N GLY A 392 22.97 29.72 -20.48
CA GLY A 392 23.61 28.60 -19.78
C GLY A 392 23.17 27.23 -20.32
N ALA A 393 21.87 27.07 -20.59
CA ALA A 393 21.33 25.86 -21.21
C ALA A 393 21.87 25.68 -22.63
N ALA A 394 21.78 26.70 -23.49
CA ALA A 394 22.26 26.64 -24.88
C ALA A 394 23.77 26.37 -24.96
N MET A 395 24.59 27.04 -24.12
CA MET A 395 26.05 26.83 -24.09
C MET A 395 26.43 25.41 -23.64
N ALA A 396 25.63 24.77 -22.78
CA ALA A 396 25.88 23.40 -22.34
C ALA A 396 25.31 22.35 -23.31
N LEU A 397 24.18 22.63 -23.96
CA LEU A 397 23.58 21.79 -25.00
C LEU A 397 24.45 21.75 -26.26
N ALA A 398 25.09 22.86 -26.62
CA ALA A 398 25.94 22.94 -27.81
C ALA A 398 26.96 21.80 -27.91
N PRO A 399 27.88 21.58 -26.95
CA PRO A 399 28.76 20.43 -27.01
C PRO A 399 28.03 19.12 -26.71
N ALA A 400 27.14 19.07 -25.70
CA ALA A 400 26.54 17.81 -25.25
C ALA A 400 25.70 17.13 -26.34
N VAL A 401 24.90 17.89 -27.07
CA VAL A 401 24.03 17.38 -28.13
C VAL A 401 24.85 17.04 -29.39
N GLY A 402 25.80 17.90 -29.79
CA GLY A 402 26.70 17.61 -30.92
C GLY A 402 27.55 16.36 -30.68
N ILE A 403 28.11 16.19 -29.48
CA ILE A 403 28.82 14.98 -29.06
C ILE A 403 27.90 13.75 -29.14
N ALA A 404 26.64 13.87 -28.74
CA ALA A 404 25.65 12.79 -28.77
C ALA A 404 25.16 12.41 -30.18
N THR A 405 25.46 13.20 -31.21
CA THR A 405 25.06 12.93 -32.61
C THR A 405 26.22 12.69 -33.57
N GLU A 406 27.41 13.22 -33.27
CA GLU A 406 28.60 13.15 -34.15
C GLU A 406 29.62 12.09 -33.71
N LEU A 407 29.56 11.59 -32.47
CA LEU A 407 30.51 10.61 -31.92
C LEU A 407 29.82 9.29 -31.53
N GLU A 408 30.60 8.21 -31.62
CA GLU A 408 30.23 6.85 -31.21
C GLU A 408 29.71 6.78 -29.77
N GLU A 409 28.75 5.88 -29.51
CA GLU A 409 27.98 5.80 -28.25
C GLU A 409 28.86 5.68 -26.99
N GLY A 410 29.89 4.84 -27.03
CA GLY A 410 30.86 4.73 -25.93
C GLY A 410 31.62 6.02 -25.63
N VAL A 411 31.92 6.85 -26.64
CA VAL A 411 32.60 8.14 -26.43
C VAL A 411 31.60 9.20 -25.98
N SER A 412 30.43 9.25 -26.60
CA SER A 412 29.46 10.32 -26.37
C SER A 412 28.79 10.24 -25.00
N THR A 413 28.49 9.04 -24.50
CA THR A 413 27.83 8.83 -23.19
C THR A 413 28.53 9.46 -22.00
N TRP A 414 29.87 9.55 -21.98
CA TRP A 414 30.62 10.26 -20.93
C TRP A 414 31.12 11.64 -21.34
N LEU A 415 31.46 11.86 -22.62
CA LEU A 415 32.02 13.13 -23.06
C LEU A 415 30.96 14.24 -23.13
N ALA A 416 29.71 13.92 -23.47
CA ALA A 416 28.60 14.89 -23.47
C ALA A 416 28.33 15.50 -22.07
N PRO A 417 28.11 14.71 -21.00
CA PRO A 417 27.97 15.26 -19.66
C PRO A 417 29.26 15.90 -19.13
N ALA A 418 30.45 15.44 -19.56
CA ALA A 418 31.71 16.08 -19.20
C ALA A 418 31.82 17.51 -19.78
N ALA A 419 31.47 17.70 -21.05
CA ALA A 419 31.51 19.01 -21.70
C ALA A 419 30.47 19.98 -21.13
N ALA A 420 29.23 19.53 -20.89
CA ALA A 420 28.22 20.33 -20.18
C ALA A 420 28.64 20.66 -18.74
N GLY A 421 29.29 19.72 -18.04
CA GLY A 421 29.86 19.93 -16.70
C GLY A 421 31.00 20.96 -16.70
N ALA A 422 31.84 20.99 -17.74
CA ALA A 422 32.86 22.01 -17.92
C ALA A 422 32.24 23.40 -18.15
N VAL A 423 31.16 23.52 -18.93
CA VAL A 423 30.40 24.77 -19.09
C VAL A 423 29.81 25.23 -17.76
N ALA A 424 29.26 24.32 -16.96
CA ALA A 424 28.79 24.64 -15.60
C ALA A 424 29.92 25.13 -14.69
N ALA A 425 31.11 24.54 -14.78
CA ALA A 425 32.30 25.01 -14.06
C ALA A 425 32.77 26.41 -14.53
N VAL A 426 32.73 26.72 -15.83
CA VAL A 426 33.02 28.06 -16.34
C VAL A 426 32.05 29.10 -15.74
N PHE A 427 30.74 28.85 -15.77
CA PHE A 427 29.79 29.76 -15.13
C PHE A 427 29.97 29.84 -13.60
N ALA A 428 30.33 28.74 -12.93
CA ALA A 428 30.65 28.74 -11.50
C ALA A 428 31.86 29.65 -11.18
N ALA A 429 32.90 29.65 -12.03
CA ALA A 429 34.02 30.58 -11.91
C ALA A 429 33.57 32.04 -12.10
N VAL A 430 32.70 32.33 -13.07
CA VAL A 430 32.14 33.68 -13.31
C VAL A 430 31.33 34.19 -12.11
N THR A 431 30.74 33.33 -11.27
CA THR A 431 30.05 33.78 -10.03
C THR A 431 30.98 34.48 -9.02
N ARG A 432 32.30 34.35 -9.16
CA ARG A 432 33.31 35.06 -8.35
C ARG A 432 33.54 36.51 -8.81
N GLY A 433 32.97 36.91 -9.95
CA GLY A 433 33.03 38.26 -10.50
C GLY A 433 32.14 39.28 -9.76
N PRO A 434 31.99 40.50 -10.32
CA PRO A 434 31.25 41.57 -9.67
C PRO A 434 29.78 41.22 -9.41
N ALA A 435 29.24 41.73 -8.29
CA ALA A 435 27.93 41.33 -7.76
C ALA A 435 26.75 41.46 -8.75
N ILE A 436 26.84 42.38 -9.72
CA ILE A 436 25.84 42.59 -10.77
C ILE A 436 25.74 41.40 -11.75
N VAL A 437 26.86 40.70 -12.00
CA VAL A 437 26.93 39.51 -12.87
C VAL A 437 26.71 38.22 -12.08
N ARG A 438 27.00 38.20 -10.78
CA ARG A 438 26.90 37.01 -9.92
C ARG A 438 25.53 36.33 -9.92
N ARG A 439 24.43 37.09 -10.00
CA ARG A 439 23.06 36.53 -10.07
C ARG A 439 22.77 35.82 -11.41
N PRO A 440 22.89 36.46 -12.59
CA PRO A 440 22.72 35.76 -13.87
C PRO A 440 23.74 34.64 -14.07
N ALA A 441 25.00 34.79 -13.64
CA ALA A 441 26.01 33.73 -13.73
C ALA A 441 25.62 32.48 -12.92
N LEU A 442 25.02 32.64 -11.73
CA LEU A 442 24.52 31.51 -10.95
C LEU A 442 23.32 30.83 -11.65
N ALA A 443 22.44 31.59 -12.29
CA ALA A 443 21.32 31.03 -13.04
C ALA A 443 21.78 30.25 -14.28
N ALA A 444 22.77 30.79 -15.02
CA ALA A 444 23.42 30.09 -16.13
C ALA A 444 24.16 28.83 -15.67
N MET A 445 24.84 28.87 -14.52
CA MET A 445 25.50 27.72 -13.91
C MET A 445 24.51 26.61 -13.53
N ILE A 446 23.36 26.96 -12.96
CA ILE A 446 22.30 25.99 -12.64
C ILE A 446 21.77 25.35 -13.93
N ALA A 447 21.49 26.15 -14.96
CA ALA A 447 21.02 25.66 -16.25
C ALA A 447 22.02 24.69 -16.90
N ALA A 448 23.30 25.06 -16.95
CA ALA A 448 24.37 24.20 -17.47
C ALA A 448 24.53 22.91 -16.65
N ALA A 449 24.44 22.99 -15.31
CA ALA A 449 24.48 21.82 -14.43
C ALA A 449 23.28 20.89 -14.63
N THR A 450 22.07 21.43 -14.88
CA THR A 450 20.91 20.60 -15.23
C THR A 450 21.07 19.91 -16.59
N VAL A 451 21.68 20.57 -17.59
CA VAL A 451 22.02 19.92 -18.87
C VAL A 451 23.06 18.82 -18.68
N ALA A 452 24.09 19.03 -17.86
CA ALA A 452 25.08 17.99 -17.54
C ALA A 452 24.45 16.78 -16.83
N ALA A 453 23.50 17.00 -15.91
CA ALA A 453 22.75 15.93 -15.26
C ALA A 453 21.87 15.16 -16.24
N VAL A 454 21.15 15.85 -17.14
CA VAL A 454 20.31 15.21 -18.18
C VAL A 454 21.17 14.43 -19.19
N ALA A 455 22.30 15.00 -19.63
CA ALA A 455 23.24 14.31 -20.51
C ALA A 455 23.90 13.08 -19.87
N SER A 456 23.83 12.93 -18.54
CA SER A 456 24.29 11.72 -17.84
C SER A 456 23.26 10.58 -17.83
N ILE A 457 21.99 10.86 -18.14
CA ILE A 457 20.89 9.88 -18.02
C ILE A 457 21.10 8.65 -18.92
N PRO A 458 21.48 8.75 -20.22
CA PRO A 458 21.67 7.58 -21.07
C PRO A 458 22.73 6.62 -20.53
N GLY A 459 23.89 7.14 -20.16
CA GLY A 459 24.97 6.34 -19.56
C GLY A 459 24.56 5.70 -18.23
N LEU A 460 23.88 6.44 -17.35
CA LEU A 460 23.35 5.90 -16.09
C LEU A 460 22.26 4.84 -16.30
N PHE A 461 21.46 4.95 -17.37
CA PHE A 461 20.47 3.94 -17.76
C PHE A 461 21.15 2.65 -18.24
N LEU A 462 22.11 2.74 -19.17
CA LEU A 462 22.88 1.59 -19.66
C LEU A 462 23.60 0.86 -18.51
N ILE A 463 24.24 1.62 -17.61
CA ILE A 463 24.84 1.12 -16.36
C ILE A 463 23.82 0.37 -15.48
N SER A 464 22.61 0.91 -15.35
CA SER A 464 21.57 0.31 -14.51
C SER A 464 21.01 -0.98 -15.13
N ALA A 465 20.83 -0.99 -16.45
CA ALA A 465 20.40 -2.15 -17.21
C ALA A 465 21.41 -3.31 -17.07
N THR A 466 22.71 -3.08 -17.24
CA THR A 466 23.70 -4.16 -17.15
C THR A 466 24.03 -4.61 -15.73
N ILE A 467 23.86 -3.76 -14.72
CA ILE A 467 23.82 -4.22 -13.31
C ILE A 467 22.62 -5.15 -13.10
N PHE A 468 21.46 -4.81 -13.64
CA PHE A 468 20.24 -5.62 -13.53
C PHE A 468 20.36 -6.95 -14.30
N GLU A 469 20.88 -6.93 -15.53
CA GLU A 469 21.24 -8.15 -16.28
C GLU A 469 22.24 -9.01 -15.51
N ARG A 470 23.28 -8.44 -14.89
CA ARG A 470 24.25 -9.21 -14.09
C ARG A 470 23.63 -9.82 -12.83
N LEU A 471 22.65 -9.14 -12.21
CA LEU A 471 21.90 -9.70 -11.08
C LEU A 471 20.98 -10.86 -11.53
N LEU A 472 20.33 -10.75 -12.69
CA LEU A 472 19.43 -11.77 -13.24
C LEU A 472 20.17 -12.99 -13.85
N ALA A 473 21.28 -12.76 -14.55
CA ALA A 473 22.13 -13.81 -15.13
C ALA A 473 22.98 -14.57 -14.08
N SER A 474 22.68 -14.36 -12.79
CA SER A 474 23.19 -15.17 -11.69
C SER A 474 22.21 -16.32 -11.44
N ASP A 475 22.24 -17.32 -12.32
CA ASP A 475 21.36 -18.49 -12.29
C ASP A 475 21.45 -19.30 -10.97
N PRO A 476 20.44 -20.15 -10.66
CA PRO A 476 20.47 -21.03 -9.49
C PRO A 476 21.75 -21.90 -9.44
N PRO A 477 22.16 -22.30 -8.23
CA PRO A 477 23.55 -22.19 -7.81
C PRO A 477 24.49 -23.10 -8.61
N TRP A 478 25.55 -22.47 -9.17
CA TRP A 478 26.73 -23.09 -9.78
C TRP A 478 26.45 -24.24 -10.78
N GLN A 479 25.65 -23.95 -11.81
CA GLN A 479 25.53 -24.78 -13.03
C GLN A 479 26.40 -24.27 -14.20
N VAL A 480 27.44 -23.47 -13.92
CA VAL A 480 28.27 -22.78 -14.93
C VAL A 480 29.63 -23.45 -15.03
N ASP A 481 29.81 -24.24 -16.09
CA ASP A 481 30.97 -25.12 -16.36
C ASP A 481 32.34 -24.48 -16.04
N HIS A 482 33.21 -25.20 -15.31
CA HIS A 482 34.56 -24.72 -14.97
C HIS A 482 35.35 -24.32 -16.22
N GLY A 483 35.77 -23.05 -16.28
CA GLY A 483 36.53 -22.50 -17.41
C GLY A 483 35.67 -21.97 -18.56
N SER A 484 34.34 -22.03 -18.47
CA SER A 484 33.47 -21.26 -19.35
C SER A 484 33.71 -19.76 -19.13
N LEU A 485 34.12 -19.05 -20.19
CA LEU A 485 33.95 -17.60 -20.22
C LEU A 485 32.45 -17.33 -20.23
N ILE A 486 31.93 -16.66 -19.21
CA ILE A 486 30.58 -16.08 -19.22
C ILE A 486 30.55 -15.02 -20.33
N ARG A 487 30.30 -15.47 -21.55
CA ARG A 487 30.20 -14.66 -22.75
C ARG A 487 28.78 -14.14 -22.81
N TRP A 488 28.57 -12.99 -22.18
CA TRP A 488 27.32 -12.23 -22.15
C TRP A 488 26.63 -12.28 -23.52
N THR A 489 25.39 -12.78 -23.54
CA THR A 489 24.63 -13.05 -24.76
C THR A 489 23.88 -11.82 -25.29
N SER A 490 24.04 -10.66 -24.66
CA SER A 490 23.53 -9.39 -25.17
C SER A 490 24.52 -8.78 -26.17
N GLU A 491 24.01 -8.41 -27.36
CA GLU A 491 24.81 -7.77 -28.42
C GLU A 491 25.27 -6.35 -28.03
N THR A 492 24.72 -5.80 -26.95
CA THR A 492 25.11 -4.56 -26.29
C THR A 492 26.47 -4.73 -25.59
N ASN A 493 27.56 -4.66 -26.38
CA ASN A 493 28.88 -4.38 -25.84
C ASN A 493 28.83 -3.04 -25.09
N LEU A 494 28.86 -3.09 -23.75
CA LEU A 494 29.16 -1.90 -22.97
C LEU A 494 30.60 -1.48 -23.25
N ASP A 495 30.77 -0.40 -24.00
CA ASP A 495 32.05 0.28 -24.07
C ASP A 495 32.50 0.64 -22.65
N ALA A 496 33.72 0.25 -22.29
CA ALA A 496 34.31 0.51 -20.97
C ALA A 496 34.35 2.01 -20.63
N ALA A 497 34.25 2.86 -21.64
CA ALA A 497 34.09 4.30 -21.53
C ALA A 497 32.79 4.73 -20.80
N THR A 498 31.71 3.95 -20.85
CA THR A 498 30.46 4.23 -20.12
C THR A 498 30.67 4.23 -18.60
N ILE A 499 31.62 3.43 -18.09
CA ILE A 499 32.02 3.37 -16.67
C ILE A 499 32.56 4.73 -16.19
N LEU A 500 32.99 5.62 -17.09
CA LEU A 500 33.47 6.96 -16.76
C LEU A 500 32.35 7.92 -16.32
N VAL A 501 31.08 7.68 -16.65
CA VAL A 501 29.98 8.63 -16.39
C VAL A 501 29.85 9.04 -14.91
N PRO A 502 29.87 8.14 -13.91
CA PRO A 502 29.86 8.52 -12.49
C PRO A 502 31.13 9.28 -12.06
N PHE A 503 32.29 8.97 -12.64
CA PHE A 503 33.53 9.70 -12.37
C PHE A 503 33.52 11.10 -12.99
N VAL A 504 32.89 11.29 -14.15
CA VAL A 504 32.61 12.59 -14.76
C VAL A 504 31.68 13.41 -13.87
N ILE A 505 30.59 12.82 -13.36
CA ILE A 505 29.69 13.48 -12.39
C ILE A 505 30.47 13.86 -11.11
N ALA A 506 31.34 12.98 -10.60
CA ALA A 506 32.17 13.26 -9.44
C ALA A 506 33.14 14.42 -9.68
N ALA A 507 33.87 14.42 -10.79
CA ALA A 507 34.82 15.47 -11.14
C ALA A 507 34.14 16.83 -11.39
N GLY A 508 33.06 16.84 -12.18
CA GLY A 508 32.30 18.05 -12.50
C GLY A 508 31.63 18.68 -11.28
N SER A 509 30.96 17.86 -10.45
CA SER A 509 30.34 18.36 -9.21
C SER A 509 31.39 18.84 -8.20
N LEU A 510 32.53 18.13 -8.05
CA LEU A 510 33.64 18.60 -7.21
C LEU A 510 34.22 19.93 -7.70
N ALA A 511 34.44 20.09 -9.01
CA ALA A 511 34.95 21.33 -9.59
C ALA A 511 34.01 22.51 -9.33
N VAL A 512 32.70 22.36 -9.59
CA VAL A 512 31.68 23.39 -9.30
C VAL A 512 31.63 23.70 -7.80
N LEU A 513 31.67 22.70 -6.93
CA LEU A 513 31.63 22.89 -5.47
C LEU A 513 32.90 23.56 -4.91
N LEU A 514 34.07 23.32 -5.50
CA LEU A 514 35.32 24.04 -5.19
C LEU A 514 35.26 25.49 -5.69
N LEU A 515 34.71 25.72 -6.88
CA LEU A 515 34.55 27.06 -7.44
C LEU A 515 33.59 27.92 -6.62
N LEU A 516 32.47 27.35 -6.17
CA LEU A 516 31.51 27.99 -5.26
C LEU A 516 31.96 28.08 -3.79
N GLY A 517 33.08 27.44 -3.41
CA GLY A 517 33.54 27.34 -2.01
C GLY A 517 32.65 26.47 -1.11
N ALA A 518 31.73 25.70 -1.71
CA ALA A 518 30.73 24.89 -1.02
C ALA A 518 31.19 23.46 -0.69
N ALA A 519 32.35 23.02 -1.20
CA ALA A 519 32.84 21.64 -1.11
C ALA A 519 32.73 21.02 0.30
N ARG A 520 33.12 21.74 1.38
CA ARG A 520 33.03 21.21 2.76
C ARG A 520 31.61 20.87 3.21
N LYS A 521 30.58 21.50 2.63
CA LYS A 521 29.16 21.28 2.96
C LYS A 521 28.50 20.18 2.13
N LEU A 522 29.03 19.90 0.93
CA LEU A 522 28.37 19.05 -0.08
C LEU A 522 29.29 17.95 -0.65
N LEU A 523 30.42 17.65 0.02
CA LEU A 523 31.39 16.63 -0.39
C LEU A 523 30.78 15.22 -0.58
N ALA A 524 29.65 14.95 0.07
CA ALA A 524 28.87 13.73 -0.10
C ALA A 524 28.46 13.47 -1.56
N ILE A 525 28.21 14.51 -2.36
CA ILE A 525 27.78 14.38 -3.78
C ILE A 525 28.89 13.78 -4.67
N PRO A 526 30.08 14.39 -4.80
CA PRO A 526 31.15 13.80 -5.61
C PRO A 526 31.68 12.48 -5.04
N VAL A 527 31.67 12.29 -3.70
CA VAL A 527 32.06 11.00 -3.10
C VAL A 527 31.05 9.90 -3.43
N ALA A 528 29.74 10.19 -3.44
CA ALA A 528 28.73 9.23 -3.86
C ALA A 528 28.92 8.81 -5.32
N ALA A 529 29.10 9.79 -6.22
CA ALA A 529 29.31 9.53 -7.65
C ALA A 529 30.61 8.72 -7.91
N ALA A 530 31.71 9.02 -7.20
CA ALA A 530 32.95 8.28 -7.30
C ALA A 530 32.86 6.84 -6.74
N LEU A 531 32.15 6.64 -5.62
CA LEU A 531 31.89 5.30 -5.07
C LEU A 531 30.97 4.47 -5.97
N VAL A 532 29.94 5.09 -6.54
CA VAL A 532 29.08 4.46 -7.57
C VAL A 532 29.93 4.03 -8.77
N GLY A 533 30.79 4.89 -9.29
CA GLY A 533 31.75 4.53 -10.36
C GLY A 533 32.68 3.37 -9.98
N GLY A 534 33.19 3.35 -8.74
CA GLY A 534 34.02 2.25 -8.22
C GLY A 534 33.25 0.93 -8.04
N ILE A 535 31.94 0.98 -7.77
CA ILE A 535 31.07 -0.19 -7.74
C ILE A 535 30.79 -0.69 -9.17
N ILE A 536 30.54 0.22 -10.11
CA ILE A 536 30.23 -0.11 -11.51
C ILE A 536 31.45 -0.68 -12.25
N GLY A 537 32.64 -0.15 -12.00
CA GLY A 537 33.92 -0.67 -12.52
C GLY A 537 34.56 -1.77 -11.67
N GLY A 538 33.99 -2.05 -10.49
CA GLY A 538 34.25 -3.29 -9.74
C GLY A 538 33.40 -4.44 -10.30
N ALA A 539 32.09 -4.21 -10.47
CA ALA A 539 31.35 -4.89 -11.52
C ALA A 539 31.98 -4.59 -12.91
N MET A 540 31.49 -5.22 -13.98
CA MET A 540 32.05 -5.12 -15.34
C MET A 540 33.52 -5.59 -15.52
N ALA A 541 34.35 -5.62 -14.48
CA ALA A 541 35.69 -6.19 -14.53
C ALA A 541 35.65 -7.69 -14.93
N PRO A 542 36.65 -8.18 -15.68
CA PRO A 542 36.60 -9.51 -16.30
C PRO A 542 36.58 -10.65 -15.29
N GLY A 543 35.77 -11.67 -15.58
CA GLY A 543 35.53 -12.83 -14.71
C GLY A 543 34.66 -12.51 -13.50
N THR A 544 34.79 -13.33 -12.45
CA THR A 544 34.07 -13.24 -11.18
C THR A 544 35.00 -12.82 -10.03
N ALA A 545 36.19 -13.42 -9.94
CA ALA A 545 37.15 -13.19 -8.86
C ALA A 545 37.59 -11.72 -8.74
N LEU A 546 37.91 -11.07 -9.87
CA LEU A 546 38.37 -9.68 -9.88
C LEU A 546 37.26 -8.69 -9.43
N PRO A 547 36.00 -8.80 -9.92
CA PRO A 547 34.89 -8.05 -9.36
C PRO A 547 34.68 -8.20 -7.86
N VAL A 548 34.71 -9.43 -7.35
CA VAL A 548 34.54 -9.70 -5.91
C VAL A 548 35.65 -9.02 -5.11
N ALA A 549 36.91 -9.12 -5.56
CA ALA A 549 38.04 -8.47 -4.91
C ALA A 549 37.91 -6.95 -4.89
N ILE A 550 37.54 -6.32 -6.02
CA ILE A 550 37.37 -4.86 -6.10
C ILE A 550 36.20 -4.40 -5.22
N LEU A 551 35.05 -5.07 -5.26
CA LEU A 551 33.86 -4.67 -4.51
C LEU A 551 34.01 -4.83 -2.99
N VAL A 552 34.67 -5.92 -2.52
CA VAL A 552 35.05 -6.05 -1.11
C VAL A 552 36.06 -4.97 -0.71
N ALA A 553 37.03 -4.64 -1.57
CA ALA A 553 37.99 -3.56 -1.31
C ALA A 553 37.31 -2.18 -1.22
N VAL A 554 36.36 -1.87 -2.10
CA VAL A 554 35.55 -0.63 -2.04
C VAL A 554 34.79 -0.54 -0.72
N GLY A 555 34.15 -1.64 -0.28
CA GLY A 555 33.49 -1.70 1.02
C GLY A 555 34.42 -1.48 2.21
N ALA A 556 35.57 -2.17 2.22
CA ALA A 556 36.58 -2.04 3.27
C ALA A 556 37.21 -0.63 3.33
N VAL A 557 37.47 -0.01 2.18
CA VAL A 557 37.97 1.37 2.08
C VAL A 557 36.91 2.37 2.54
N ALA A 558 35.65 2.22 2.15
CA ALA A 558 34.56 3.08 2.60
C ALA A 558 34.37 3.02 4.13
N LEU A 559 34.42 1.81 4.71
CA LEU A 559 34.38 1.59 6.15
C LEU A 559 35.60 2.18 6.87
N GLY A 560 36.81 1.96 6.36
CA GLY A 560 38.05 2.52 6.91
C GLY A 560 38.07 4.05 6.89
N PHE A 561 37.60 4.66 5.80
CA PHE A 561 37.48 6.11 5.66
C PHE A 561 36.40 6.68 6.61
N ALA A 562 35.27 5.98 6.77
CA ALA A 562 34.24 6.34 7.76
C ALA A 562 34.76 6.28 9.21
N ALA A 563 35.74 5.41 9.50
CA ALA A 563 36.40 5.29 10.81
C ALA A 563 37.55 6.31 11.02
N LEU A 564 37.95 7.05 9.98
CA LEU A 564 38.97 8.11 10.02
C LEU A 564 38.37 9.53 9.89
N ARG A 565 37.04 9.64 9.91
CA ARG A 565 36.28 10.84 9.52
C ARG A 565 36.48 12.09 10.38
N ASP A 566 37.13 11.99 11.55
CA ASP A 566 37.20 13.10 12.52
C ASP A 566 37.97 14.33 11.99
N ARG A 567 38.57 14.22 10.80
CA ARG A 567 39.21 15.29 10.03
C ARG A 567 38.30 15.92 8.95
N LEU A 568 37.08 15.42 8.73
CA LEU A 568 36.20 15.78 7.61
C LEU A 568 34.73 15.95 8.02
N THR A 569 34.36 17.15 8.46
CA THR A 569 33.03 17.52 8.96
C THR A 569 31.98 17.83 7.86
N ALA A 570 31.85 16.94 6.87
CA ALA A 570 30.85 17.06 5.81
C ALA A 570 29.53 16.33 6.18
N PRO A 571 28.35 17.00 6.13
CA PRO A 571 27.07 16.35 6.37
C PRO A 571 26.75 15.31 5.28
N GLY A 572 26.02 14.26 5.63
CA GLY A 572 25.62 13.17 4.71
C GLY A 572 26.73 12.20 4.32
N LEU A 573 28.02 12.59 4.39
CA LEU A 573 29.16 11.78 3.94
C LEU A 573 29.22 10.39 4.59
N LEU A 574 28.91 10.30 5.89
CA LEU A 574 28.81 9.02 6.61
C LEU A 574 27.76 8.08 6.01
N ALA A 575 26.58 8.61 5.66
CA ALA A 575 25.48 7.82 5.12
C ALA A 575 25.84 7.29 3.72
N VAL A 576 26.47 8.13 2.89
CA VAL A 576 27.01 7.73 1.58
C VAL A 576 28.01 6.57 1.71
N LEU A 577 29.00 6.71 2.60
CA LEU A 577 30.02 5.68 2.84
C LEU A 577 29.41 4.36 3.37
N ALA A 578 28.45 4.46 4.28
CA ALA A 578 27.78 3.27 4.84
C ALA A 578 26.90 2.57 3.80
N ILE A 579 26.05 3.30 3.08
CA ILE A 579 25.10 2.74 2.11
C ILE A 579 25.84 2.14 0.91
N LEU A 580 26.73 2.90 0.27
CA LEU A 580 27.47 2.41 -0.90
C LEU A 580 28.53 1.38 -0.52
N GLY A 581 29.19 1.53 0.63
CA GLY A 581 30.15 0.53 1.14
C GLY A 581 29.50 -0.81 1.43
N MET A 582 28.34 -0.84 2.11
CA MET A 582 27.59 -2.08 2.34
C MET A 582 26.98 -2.63 1.04
N GLY A 583 26.52 -1.76 0.14
CA GLY A 583 26.02 -2.15 -1.19
C GLY A 583 27.09 -2.85 -2.04
N ALA A 584 28.33 -2.33 -2.04
CA ALA A 584 29.46 -2.96 -2.70
C ALA A 584 29.72 -4.37 -2.16
N VAL A 585 29.74 -4.54 -0.84
CA VAL A 585 29.96 -5.84 -0.18
C VAL A 585 28.83 -6.83 -0.48
N ALA A 586 27.56 -6.39 -0.45
CA ALA A 586 26.42 -7.23 -0.80
C ALA A 586 26.48 -7.67 -2.27
N PHE A 587 26.86 -6.78 -3.19
CA PHE A 587 27.00 -7.11 -4.61
C PHE A 587 28.21 -8.01 -4.89
N ALA A 588 29.30 -7.88 -4.11
CA ALA A 588 30.42 -8.82 -4.14
C ALA A 588 29.98 -10.24 -3.73
N TRP A 589 29.15 -10.36 -2.70
CA TRP A 589 28.60 -11.65 -2.29
C TRP A 589 27.74 -12.30 -3.39
N TRP A 590 26.88 -11.50 -4.03
CA TRP A 590 26.03 -11.94 -5.14
C TRP A 590 26.84 -12.38 -6.37
N ILE A 591 27.83 -11.59 -6.81
CA ILE A 591 28.69 -11.95 -7.95
C ILE A 591 29.53 -13.19 -7.61
N GLY A 592 29.94 -13.36 -6.35
CA GLY A 592 30.55 -14.59 -5.87
C GLY A 592 29.62 -15.81 -5.97
N TRP A 593 28.32 -15.63 -5.73
CA TRP A 593 27.32 -16.72 -5.78
C TRP A 593 27.20 -17.39 -7.17
N SER A 594 27.56 -16.71 -8.24
CA SER A 594 27.53 -17.26 -9.61
C SER A 594 28.72 -18.18 -9.97
N ASN A 595 29.70 -18.37 -9.07
CA ASN A 595 30.88 -19.20 -9.36
C ASN A 595 31.48 -19.84 -8.09
N GLU A 596 31.58 -21.16 -8.12
CA GLU A 596 31.99 -22.00 -6.98
C GLU A 596 33.42 -21.77 -6.47
N ASP A 597 34.38 -21.50 -7.36
CA ASP A 597 35.77 -21.21 -7.00
C ASP A 597 35.89 -19.91 -6.19
N VAL A 598 35.02 -18.93 -6.49
CA VAL A 598 35.06 -17.57 -5.92
C VAL A 598 34.13 -17.41 -4.72
N TRP A 599 33.02 -18.15 -4.65
CA TRP A 599 32.02 -18.00 -3.59
C TRP A 599 32.55 -18.13 -2.15
N PRO A 600 33.46 -19.08 -1.81
CA PRO A 600 34.03 -19.16 -0.47
C PRO A 600 34.84 -17.90 -0.11
N TRP A 601 35.61 -17.37 -1.05
CA TRP A 601 36.41 -16.14 -0.86
C TRP A 601 35.55 -14.88 -0.81
N ALA A 602 34.49 -14.81 -1.62
CA ALA A 602 33.48 -13.75 -1.55
C ALA A 602 32.83 -13.73 -0.18
N THR A 603 32.32 -14.88 0.29
CA THR A 603 31.71 -15.04 1.62
C THR A 603 32.69 -14.70 2.74
N ALA A 604 33.96 -15.13 2.65
CA ALA A 604 34.98 -14.79 3.64
C ALA A 604 35.29 -13.28 3.69
N GLY A 605 35.45 -12.62 2.54
CA GLY A 605 35.70 -11.17 2.45
C GLY A 605 34.53 -10.33 2.95
N VAL A 606 33.30 -10.77 2.64
CA VAL A 606 32.04 -10.19 3.14
C VAL A 606 31.95 -10.32 4.65
N LEU A 607 32.14 -11.52 5.19
CA LEU A 607 32.10 -11.78 6.64
C LEU A 607 33.20 -11.01 7.38
N ALA A 608 34.41 -10.95 6.83
CA ALA A 608 35.52 -10.15 7.38
C ALA A 608 35.18 -8.64 7.42
N THR A 609 34.53 -8.11 6.38
CA THR A 609 34.11 -6.70 6.33
C THR A 609 32.99 -6.41 7.35
N VAL A 610 32.04 -7.35 7.54
CA VAL A 610 31.00 -7.24 8.57
C VAL A 610 31.60 -7.30 9.98
N ILE A 611 32.59 -8.17 10.23
CA ILE A 611 33.32 -8.23 11.50
C ILE A 611 34.13 -6.94 11.74
N ALA A 612 34.81 -6.40 10.71
CA ALA A 612 35.47 -5.11 10.79
C ALA A 612 34.49 -3.98 11.12
N GLY A 613 33.28 -4.01 10.55
CA GLY A 613 32.19 -3.09 10.87
C GLY A 613 31.76 -3.15 12.33
N ARG A 614 31.66 -4.35 12.92
CA ARG A 614 31.43 -4.53 14.37
C ARG A 614 32.53 -3.89 15.22
N VAL A 615 33.80 -4.10 14.84
CA VAL A 615 34.99 -3.63 15.59
C VAL A 615 35.13 -2.10 15.50
N LEU A 616 34.87 -1.52 14.33
CA LEU A 616 34.99 -0.08 14.09
C LEU A 616 33.75 0.73 14.51
N ALA A 617 32.63 0.07 14.85
CA ALA A 617 31.35 0.73 15.16
C ALA A 617 31.46 1.88 16.20
N SER A 618 32.31 1.74 17.22
CA SER A 618 32.52 2.75 18.27
C SER A 618 33.37 3.96 17.83
N ARG A 619 34.08 3.87 16.70
CA ARG A 619 34.75 5.00 16.05
C ARG A 619 33.84 5.66 15.01
N VAL A 620 33.04 4.87 14.32
CA VAL A 620 32.18 5.31 13.21
C VAL A 620 30.86 5.93 13.68
N TRP A 621 30.33 5.54 14.85
CA TRP A 621 28.99 5.97 15.31
C TRP A 621 29.01 6.56 16.72
N ALA A 622 28.10 7.48 17.02
CA ALA A 622 27.87 7.95 18.39
C ALA A 622 27.42 6.78 19.27
N GLU A 623 27.73 6.79 20.57
CA GLU A 623 27.72 5.61 21.45
C GLU A 623 26.44 4.74 21.34
N LEU A 624 25.25 5.35 21.43
CA LEU A 624 23.96 4.65 21.29
C LEU A 624 23.81 3.98 19.92
N ALA A 625 24.19 4.66 18.83
CA ALA A 625 24.17 4.12 17.48
C ALA A 625 25.27 3.06 17.28
N ALA A 626 26.45 3.21 17.88
CA ALA A 626 27.52 2.20 17.83
C ALA A 626 27.09 0.87 18.49
N GLN A 627 26.32 0.95 19.57
CA GLN A 627 25.75 -0.23 20.23
C GLN A 627 24.70 -0.94 19.36
N VAL A 628 23.82 -0.19 18.67
CA VAL A 628 22.78 -0.76 17.78
C VAL A 628 23.38 -1.28 16.48
N VAL A 629 24.18 -0.48 15.78
CA VAL A 629 24.84 -0.86 14.52
C VAL A 629 25.82 -2.01 14.76
N GLY A 630 26.54 -2.03 15.88
CA GLY A 630 27.37 -3.16 16.29
C GLY A 630 26.56 -4.45 16.44
N ALA A 631 25.42 -4.42 17.12
CA ALA A 631 24.53 -5.57 17.22
C ALA A 631 24.00 -6.03 15.84
N ALA A 632 23.67 -5.08 14.94
CA ALA A 632 23.23 -5.40 13.59
C ALA A 632 24.32 -6.13 12.76
N HIS A 633 25.59 -5.78 12.92
CA HIS A 633 26.70 -6.50 12.27
C HIS A 633 26.84 -7.94 12.80
N LEU A 634 26.62 -8.17 14.10
CA LEU A 634 26.62 -9.53 14.67
C LEU A 634 25.44 -10.38 14.13
N VAL A 635 24.25 -9.78 14.02
CA VAL A 635 23.09 -10.45 13.41
C VAL A 635 23.39 -10.80 11.95
N LEU A 636 23.90 -9.84 11.17
CA LEU A 636 24.24 -10.03 9.75
C LEU A 636 25.30 -11.12 9.56
N ALA A 637 26.33 -11.16 10.40
CA ALA A 637 27.36 -12.21 10.36
C ALA A 637 26.75 -13.62 10.56
N VAL A 638 25.81 -13.79 11.51
CA VAL A 638 25.14 -15.09 11.73
C VAL A 638 24.18 -15.42 10.59
N VAL A 639 23.50 -14.43 10.01
CA VAL A 639 22.65 -14.63 8.81
C VAL A 639 23.48 -15.08 7.61
N ILE A 640 24.62 -14.44 7.35
CA ILE A 640 25.56 -14.87 6.29
C ILE A 640 25.98 -16.32 6.52
N VAL A 641 26.47 -16.66 7.71
CA VAL A 641 26.89 -18.03 8.03
C VAL A 641 25.75 -19.05 7.91
N ALA A 642 24.51 -18.69 8.27
CA ALA A 642 23.34 -19.55 8.09
C ALA A 642 23.02 -19.80 6.60
N VAL A 643 22.99 -18.75 5.78
CA VAL A 643 22.73 -18.88 4.33
C VAL A 643 23.88 -19.62 3.63
N THR A 644 25.13 -19.38 4.03
CA THR A 644 26.28 -20.17 3.58
C THR A 644 26.11 -21.64 3.94
N SER A 645 25.73 -21.96 5.18
CA SER A 645 25.54 -23.34 5.64
C SER A 645 24.45 -24.07 4.84
N PHE A 646 23.37 -23.38 4.49
CA PHE A 646 22.31 -23.94 3.64
C PHE A 646 22.81 -24.31 2.24
N ALA A 647 23.74 -23.54 1.68
CA ALA A 647 24.27 -23.75 0.33
C ALA A 647 25.46 -24.72 0.23
N ILE A 648 25.99 -25.22 1.36
CA ILE A 648 27.12 -26.15 1.36
C ILE A 648 26.87 -27.40 0.49
N PRO A 649 25.72 -28.11 0.56
CA PRO A 649 25.50 -29.29 -0.28
C PRO A 649 25.52 -29.01 -1.77
N SER A 650 24.82 -27.96 -2.24
CA SER A 650 24.83 -27.63 -3.67
C SER A 650 26.18 -27.13 -4.15
N TRP A 651 26.98 -26.50 -3.28
CA TRP A 651 28.36 -26.09 -3.61
C TRP A 651 29.32 -27.28 -3.70
N LEU A 652 29.23 -28.23 -2.78
CA LEU A 652 30.02 -29.47 -2.85
C LEU A 652 29.65 -30.31 -4.08
N ASP A 653 28.36 -30.40 -4.40
CA ASP A 653 27.82 -31.10 -5.57
C ASP A 653 28.37 -30.54 -6.89
N ALA A 654 28.31 -29.22 -7.09
CA ALA A 654 28.88 -28.57 -8.28
C ALA A 654 30.40 -28.76 -8.38
N SER A 655 31.13 -28.60 -7.27
CA SER A 655 32.59 -28.79 -7.23
C SER A 655 33.04 -30.26 -7.27
N GLY A 656 32.15 -31.18 -7.65
CA GLY A 656 32.45 -32.61 -7.87
C GLY A 656 32.78 -33.38 -6.60
N VAL A 657 32.38 -32.88 -5.42
CA VAL A 657 32.64 -33.52 -4.12
C VAL A 657 31.40 -34.27 -3.66
N GLU A 658 31.39 -35.59 -3.88
CA GLU A 658 30.30 -36.48 -3.43
C GLU A 658 30.00 -36.32 -1.93
N VAL A 659 28.77 -35.89 -1.62
CA VAL A 659 28.31 -35.72 -0.23
C VAL A 659 27.53 -36.96 0.21
N ALA A 660 28.07 -37.70 1.17
CA ALA A 660 27.40 -38.87 1.73
C ALA A 660 26.10 -38.51 2.46
N ASP A 661 25.05 -39.32 2.26
CA ASP A 661 23.80 -39.21 3.01
C ASP A 661 24.03 -39.32 4.52
N PRO A 662 23.29 -38.56 5.35
CA PRO A 662 22.18 -37.66 4.99
C PRO A 662 22.59 -36.20 4.76
N TRP A 663 23.89 -35.91 4.55
CA TRP A 663 24.41 -34.54 4.45
C TRP A 663 24.16 -33.87 3.09
N THR A 664 23.54 -34.59 2.15
CA THR A 664 22.92 -34.09 0.92
C THR A 664 21.86 -33.00 1.20
N SER A 665 21.24 -32.99 2.38
CA SER A 665 20.17 -32.04 2.72
C SER A 665 20.68 -30.67 3.22
N SER A 666 20.46 -29.62 2.43
CA SER A 666 20.70 -28.21 2.81
C SER A 666 20.03 -27.80 4.13
N TRP A 667 18.85 -28.34 4.42
CA TRP A 667 18.13 -28.07 5.67
C TRP A 667 18.80 -28.72 6.89
N LEU A 668 19.45 -29.88 6.71
CA LEU A 668 20.21 -30.55 7.78
C LEU A 668 21.48 -29.76 8.13
N TRP A 669 22.19 -29.23 7.13
CA TRP A 669 23.33 -28.34 7.36
C TRP A 669 22.92 -27.05 8.06
N LEU A 670 21.94 -26.32 7.53
CA LEU A 670 21.39 -25.11 8.15
C LEU A 670 21.00 -25.36 9.62
N GLY A 671 20.22 -26.42 9.87
CA GLY A 671 19.76 -26.78 11.19
C GLY A 671 20.91 -27.12 12.14
N THR A 672 21.84 -27.99 11.72
CA THR A 672 22.91 -28.49 12.58
C THR A 672 23.94 -27.40 12.89
N VAL A 673 24.42 -26.67 11.88
CA VAL A 673 25.43 -25.61 12.07
C VAL A 673 24.85 -24.49 12.93
N ALA A 674 23.62 -24.05 12.67
CA ALA A 674 22.97 -23.03 13.50
C ALA A 674 22.71 -23.51 14.93
N ALA A 675 22.40 -24.78 15.16
CA ALA A 675 22.20 -25.33 16.51
C ALA A 675 23.52 -25.42 17.31
N VAL A 676 24.63 -25.78 16.65
CA VAL A 676 25.98 -25.76 17.26
C VAL A 676 26.42 -24.33 17.58
N LEU A 677 26.24 -23.40 16.64
CA LEU A 677 26.53 -21.97 16.85
C LEU A 677 25.67 -21.36 17.97
N LEU A 678 24.39 -21.71 18.04
CA LEU A 678 23.51 -21.34 19.15
C LEU A 678 24.10 -21.80 20.48
N GLY A 679 24.53 -23.06 20.60
CA GLY A 679 25.21 -23.58 21.78
C GLY A 679 26.45 -22.78 22.15
N ALA A 680 27.33 -22.52 21.17
CA ALA A 680 28.53 -21.72 21.37
C ALA A 680 28.22 -20.30 21.87
N PHE A 681 27.26 -19.61 21.28
CA PHE A 681 26.88 -18.24 21.68
C PHE A 681 26.16 -18.19 23.03
N VAL A 682 25.29 -19.17 23.32
CA VAL A 682 24.55 -19.29 24.58
C VAL A 682 25.52 -19.51 25.75
N PHE A 683 26.51 -20.41 25.60
CA PHE A 683 27.43 -20.79 26.69
C PHE A 683 28.77 -20.02 26.69
N ALA A 684 29.06 -19.17 25.71
CA ALA A 684 30.28 -18.36 25.69
C ALA A 684 30.37 -17.44 26.93
N PRO A 685 31.39 -17.59 27.80
CA PRO A 685 31.44 -16.89 29.10
C PRO A 685 31.80 -15.41 28.99
N ARG A 686 32.40 -14.97 27.86
CA ARG A 686 32.92 -13.61 27.67
C ARG A 686 31.99 -12.68 26.86
N LEU A 687 30.79 -13.14 26.47
CA LEU A 687 29.84 -12.31 25.71
C LEU A 687 28.99 -11.40 26.60
N VAL A 688 28.97 -10.11 26.27
CA VAL A 688 28.04 -9.12 26.84
C VAL A 688 26.61 -9.48 26.46
N THR A 689 25.65 -9.23 27.35
CA THR A 689 24.22 -9.56 27.19
C THR A 689 23.60 -9.16 25.84
N ARG A 690 23.98 -8.00 25.27
CA ARG A 690 23.48 -7.54 23.96
C ARG A 690 24.09 -8.33 22.80
N ASP A 691 25.40 -8.56 22.83
CA ASP A 691 26.11 -9.36 21.82
C ASP A 691 25.66 -10.82 21.85
N ARG A 692 25.46 -11.39 23.04
CA ARG A 692 24.87 -12.73 23.22
C ARG A 692 23.46 -12.80 22.62
N LEU A 693 22.62 -11.78 22.79
CA LEU A 693 21.31 -11.70 22.14
C LEU A 693 21.41 -11.57 20.61
N ALA A 694 22.29 -10.71 20.12
CA ALA A 694 22.49 -10.46 18.68
C ALA A 694 23.01 -11.70 17.93
N LEU A 695 23.82 -12.54 18.59
CA LEU A 695 24.33 -13.78 18.01
C LEU A 695 23.36 -14.97 18.19
N ALA A 696 22.83 -15.18 19.41
CA ALA A 696 22.02 -16.35 19.71
C ALA A 696 20.59 -16.29 19.13
N THR A 697 20.01 -15.09 18.94
CA THR A 697 18.64 -14.96 18.40
C THR A 697 18.53 -15.43 16.94
N PRO A 698 19.36 -14.94 15.98
CA PRO A 698 19.34 -15.45 14.61
C PRO A 698 19.80 -16.91 14.52
N ALA A 699 20.77 -17.34 15.35
CA ALA A 699 21.17 -18.75 15.40
C ALA A 699 20.02 -19.67 15.85
N LEU A 700 19.23 -19.26 16.86
CA LEU A 700 18.03 -19.99 17.28
C LEU A 700 16.99 -20.05 16.17
N ALA A 701 16.74 -18.93 15.49
CA ALA A 701 15.78 -18.88 14.39
C ALA A 701 16.20 -19.82 13.22
N ALA A 702 17.45 -19.75 12.79
CA ALA A 702 18.00 -20.62 11.73
C ALA A 702 17.98 -22.11 12.13
N ALA A 703 18.32 -22.44 13.37
CA ALA A 703 18.33 -23.81 13.88
C ALA A 703 16.90 -24.40 13.96
N VAL A 704 15.93 -23.60 14.42
CA VAL A 704 14.51 -23.98 14.46
C VAL A 704 13.96 -24.16 13.03
N VAL A 705 14.24 -23.23 12.11
CA VAL A 705 13.81 -23.33 10.70
C VAL A 705 14.40 -24.57 10.02
N GLY A 706 15.70 -24.82 10.15
CA GLY A 706 16.36 -26.00 9.59
C GLY A 706 15.75 -27.30 10.13
N ALA A 707 15.56 -27.40 11.45
CA ALA A 707 14.93 -28.57 12.07
C ALA A 707 13.50 -28.80 11.58
N PHE A 708 12.68 -27.76 11.47
CA PHE A 708 11.30 -27.87 10.96
C PHE A 708 11.24 -28.21 9.47
N ALA A 709 12.18 -27.73 8.65
CA ALA A 709 12.23 -28.03 7.23
C ALA A 709 12.68 -29.49 6.97
N VAL A 710 13.66 -29.99 7.72
CA VAL A 710 13.99 -31.44 7.74
C VAL A 710 12.82 -32.27 8.29
N ALA A 711 11.93 -31.68 9.09
CA ALA A 711 10.75 -32.34 9.63
C ALA A 711 9.50 -32.31 8.69
N LEU A 712 9.61 -31.80 7.46
CA LEU A 712 8.53 -31.89 6.49
C LEU A 712 8.26 -33.35 6.06
N PRO A 713 7.08 -33.65 5.47
CA PRO A 713 6.77 -34.98 4.95
C PRO A 713 7.80 -35.50 3.93
N ALA A 714 8.09 -36.80 3.97
CA ALA A 714 9.08 -37.44 3.09
C ALA A 714 8.76 -37.29 1.58
N ALA A 715 7.49 -37.10 1.22
CA ALA A 715 7.07 -36.78 -0.15
C ALA A 715 7.53 -35.40 -0.67
N LEU A 716 8.11 -34.55 0.20
CA LEU A 716 8.64 -33.22 -0.14
C LEU A 716 10.16 -33.10 0.05
N VAL A 717 10.77 -33.89 0.95
CA VAL A 717 12.19 -33.72 1.38
C VAL A 717 12.95 -35.07 1.52
N GLY A 718 12.30 -36.21 1.29
CA GLY A 718 12.88 -37.55 1.54
C GLY A 718 12.91 -37.93 3.02
N VAL A 719 13.46 -39.12 3.34
CA VAL A 719 13.65 -39.59 4.72
C VAL A 719 15.09 -39.32 5.16
N VAL A 720 15.28 -38.31 6.00
CA VAL A 720 16.60 -37.87 6.46
C VAL A 720 16.99 -38.63 7.74
N ILE A 721 17.93 -39.58 7.63
CA ILE A 721 18.30 -40.52 8.72
C ILE A 721 18.76 -39.82 10.02
N LEU A 722 19.44 -38.66 9.91
CA LEU A 722 19.85 -37.84 11.06
C LEU A 722 18.93 -36.62 11.28
N GLY A 723 17.69 -36.64 10.78
CA GLY A 723 16.79 -35.48 10.81
C GLY A 723 16.37 -35.02 12.22
N TRP A 724 16.59 -35.86 13.23
CA TRP A 724 16.43 -35.51 14.64
C TRP A 724 17.58 -34.65 15.21
N LEU A 725 18.75 -34.64 14.58
CA LEU A 725 19.99 -34.06 15.13
C LEU A 725 19.90 -32.54 15.41
N PRO A 726 19.42 -31.68 14.48
CA PRO A 726 19.23 -30.26 14.78
C PRO A 726 18.30 -30.02 15.96
N ALA A 727 17.19 -30.75 16.01
CA ALA A 727 16.19 -30.62 17.06
C ALA A 727 16.73 -31.06 18.42
N ALA A 728 17.48 -32.17 18.49
CA ALA A 728 18.12 -32.65 19.71
C ALA A 728 19.15 -31.64 20.26
N ILE A 729 19.97 -31.05 19.39
CA ILE A 729 20.96 -30.04 19.82
C ILE A 729 20.25 -28.79 20.39
N VAL A 730 19.26 -28.24 19.69
CA VAL A 730 18.51 -27.06 20.20
C VAL A 730 17.75 -27.40 21.49
N ALA A 731 17.17 -28.60 21.61
CA ALA A 731 16.50 -29.07 22.82
C ALA A 731 17.43 -29.08 24.04
N VAL A 732 18.67 -29.58 23.89
CA VAL A 732 19.69 -29.58 24.95
C VAL A 732 20.15 -28.16 25.26
N VAL A 733 20.50 -27.37 24.24
CA VAL A 733 20.97 -25.98 24.42
C VAL A 733 19.90 -25.11 25.10
N ALA A 734 18.62 -25.28 24.74
CA ALA A 734 17.51 -24.60 25.38
C ALA A 734 17.34 -25.01 26.85
N SER A 735 17.33 -26.31 27.13
CA SER A 735 17.09 -26.86 28.48
C SER A 735 18.21 -26.52 29.47
N VAL A 736 19.46 -26.44 29.01
CA VAL A 736 20.58 -25.98 29.86
C VAL A 736 20.61 -24.45 29.92
N GLY A 737 20.37 -23.78 28.79
CA GLY A 737 20.41 -22.32 28.67
C GLY A 737 19.36 -21.57 29.49
N THR A 738 18.18 -22.15 29.73
CA THR A 738 17.16 -21.52 30.61
C THR A 738 17.60 -21.34 32.06
N ARG A 739 18.64 -22.06 32.50
CA ARG A 739 19.30 -21.85 33.81
C ARG A 739 20.54 -20.97 33.73
N LEU A 740 21.43 -21.24 32.78
CA LEU A 740 22.76 -20.61 32.75
C LEU A 740 22.77 -19.19 32.14
N VAL A 741 21.75 -18.81 31.37
CA VAL A 741 21.72 -17.50 30.71
C VAL A 741 21.08 -16.44 31.60
N GLU A 742 21.82 -15.42 32.01
CA GLU A 742 21.27 -14.27 32.75
C GLU A 742 20.20 -13.50 31.94
N ALA A 743 20.44 -13.35 30.62
CA ALA A 743 19.64 -12.56 29.70
C ALA A 743 18.17 -13.04 29.62
N ARG A 744 17.26 -12.30 30.28
CA ARG A 744 15.85 -12.68 30.43
C ARG A 744 15.12 -12.95 29.12
N LEU A 745 15.34 -12.13 28.09
CA LEU A 745 14.74 -12.32 26.76
C LEU A 745 15.21 -13.64 26.12
N LEU A 746 16.50 -13.95 26.19
CA LEU A 746 17.04 -15.20 25.64
C LEU A 746 16.54 -16.42 26.43
N ARG A 747 16.42 -16.34 27.77
CA ARG A 747 15.75 -17.38 28.57
C ARG A 747 14.30 -17.63 28.13
N ILE A 748 13.54 -16.58 27.82
CA ILE A 748 12.16 -16.71 27.33
C ILE A 748 12.13 -17.35 25.94
N LEU A 749 13.00 -16.95 25.02
CA LEU A 749 13.10 -17.53 23.67
C LEU A 749 13.51 -19.02 23.72
N LEU A 750 14.53 -19.36 24.52
CA LEU A 750 14.94 -20.75 24.74
C LEU A 750 13.83 -21.57 25.39
N ALA A 751 13.10 -21.01 26.37
CA ALA A 751 11.98 -21.71 26.99
C ALA A 751 10.76 -21.89 26.06
N ALA A 752 10.58 -21.00 25.08
CA ALA A 752 9.57 -21.15 24.03
C ALA A 752 9.98 -22.20 22.99
N ALA A 753 11.27 -22.29 22.62
CA ALA A 753 11.76 -23.28 21.66
C ALA A 753 11.87 -24.69 22.27
N GLY A 754 12.41 -24.82 23.49
CA GLY A 754 12.79 -26.10 24.11
C GLY A 754 11.76 -27.22 23.95
N PRO A 755 10.51 -27.07 24.43
CA PRO A 755 9.50 -28.13 24.34
C PRO A 755 9.15 -28.56 22.91
N VAL A 756 9.04 -27.61 21.98
CA VAL A 756 8.81 -27.89 20.56
C VAL A 756 9.96 -28.71 19.98
N MET A 757 11.21 -28.35 20.29
CA MET A 757 12.39 -29.07 19.78
C MET A 757 12.56 -30.44 20.43
N ILE A 758 12.16 -30.63 21.70
CA ILE A 758 12.13 -31.95 22.35
C ILE A 758 11.08 -32.86 21.67
N ALA A 759 9.87 -32.34 21.42
CA ALA A 759 8.82 -33.07 20.71
C ALA A 759 9.27 -33.44 19.29
N LEU A 760 9.80 -32.48 18.53
CA LEU A 760 10.27 -32.68 17.16
C LEU A 760 11.44 -33.67 17.08
N ALA A 761 12.41 -33.57 17.99
CA ALA A 761 13.54 -34.50 18.04
C ALA A 761 13.08 -35.94 18.25
N LEU A 762 12.19 -36.18 19.23
CA LEU A 762 11.77 -37.53 19.60
C LEU A 762 10.76 -38.12 18.59
N GLU A 763 9.95 -37.28 17.93
CA GLU A 763 9.18 -37.65 16.74
C GLU A 763 10.09 -38.14 15.60
N ARG A 764 11.15 -37.39 15.29
CA ARG A 764 12.10 -37.74 14.22
C ARG A 764 12.98 -38.94 14.56
N VAL A 765 13.35 -39.15 15.83
CA VAL A 765 13.99 -40.40 16.27
C VAL A 765 13.06 -41.59 16.00
N LEU A 766 11.79 -41.52 16.41
CA LEU A 766 10.85 -42.62 16.19
C LEU A 766 10.59 -42.86 14.69
N ALA A 767 10.47 -41.80 13.90
CA ALA A 767 10.33 -41.89 12.43
C ALA A 767 11.57 -42.45 11.70
N SER A 768 12.74 -42.47 12.35
CA SER A 768 13.98 -43.04 11.78
C SER A 768 14.17 -44.53 12.06
N ILE A 769 13.29 -45.14 12.87
CA ILE A 769 13.35 -46.57 13.23
C ILE A 769 12.41 -47.35 12.28
N PRO A 770 12.91 -48.37 11.53
CA PRO A 770 12.07 -49.25 10.74
C PRO A 770 11.02 -49.98 11.59
N ASP A 771 9.84 -50.20 11.02
CA ASP A 771 8.68 -50.87 11.66
C ASP A 771 8.23 -50.25 13.01
N ALA A 772 8.61 -49.00 13.27
CA ALA A 772 8.23 -48.28 14.47
C ALA A 772 6.72 -47.94 14.53
N PRO A 773 6.15 -47.83 15.75
CA PRO A 773 4.81 -47.26 15.93
C PRO A 773 4.75 -45.80 15.44
N PRO A 774 3.56 -45.27 15.06
CA PRO A 774 3.42 -43.98 14.39
C PRO A 774 4.21 -42.83 15.03
N SER A 775 4.96 -42.06 14.23
CA SER A 775 5.93 -41.05 14.69
C SER A 775 5.36 -40.03 15.69
N VAL A 776 4.06 -39.75 15.59
CA VAL A 776 3.28 -38.89 16.50
C VAL A 776 3.34 -39.35 17.96
N LEU A 777 3.57 -40.64 18.23
CA LEU A 777 3.81 -41.16 19.58
C LEU A 777 5.19 -40.72 20.12
N GLY A 778 6.17 -40.53 19.23
CA GLY A 778 7.45 -39.88 19.55
C GLY A 778 7.26 -38.41 19.91
N ALA A 779 6.43 -37.68 19.15
CA ALA A 779 6.03 -36.32 19.52
C ALA A 779 5.34 -36.30 20.89
N ALA A 780 4.37 -37.19 21.15
CA ALA A 780 3.68 -37.30 22.44
C ALA A 780 4.64 -37.56 23.60
N ALA A 781 5.57 -38.51 23.42
CA ALA A 781 6.60 -38.82 24.41
C ALA A 781 7.57 -37.65 24.62
N GLY A 782 7.85 -36.84 23.59
CA GLY A 782 8.66 -35.63 23.70
C GLY A 782 7.93 -34.49 24.40
N VAL A 783 6.61 -34.34 24.21
CA VAL A 783 5.77 -33.42 24.99
C VAL A 783 5.75 -33.84 26.47
N LEU A 784 5.67 -35.14 26.76
CA LEU A 784 5.80 -35.67 28.12
C LEU A 784 7.20 -35.43 28.71
N ALA A 785 8.27 -35.68 27.95
CA ALA A 785 9.63 -35.39 28.39
C ALA A 785 9.83 -33.89 28.67
N ALA A 786 9.31 -32.99 27.83
CA ALA A 786 9.37 -31.56 28.05
C ALA A 786 8.55 -31.11 29.29
N ALA A 787 7.43 -31.77 29.59
CA ALA A 787 6.70 -31.54 30.84
C ALA A 787 7.51 -32.03 32.05
N GLY A 788 8.04 -33.26 32.01
CA GLY A 788 8.81 -33.88 33.09
C GLY A 788 10.16 -33.21 33.37
N LEU A 789 10.80 -32.62 32.36
CA LEU A 789 12.02 -31.81 32.51
C LEU A 789 11.75 -30.44 33.13
N ALA A 790 10.53 -29.90 33.04
CA ALA A 790 10.22 -28.54 33.46
C ALA A 790 10.64 -28.18 34.92
N PRO A 791 10.47 -29.05 35.94
CA PRO A 791 10.98 -28.79 37.29
C PRO A 791 12.52 -28.82 37.38
N LEU A 792 13.16 -29.69 36.58
CA LEU A 792 14.62 -29.86 36.52
C LEU A 792 15.32 -28.77 35.70
N VAL A 793 14.57 -28.01 34.89
CA VAL A 793 15.08 -27.08 33.89
C VAL A 793 14.72 -25.62 34.18
N LEU A 794 13.51 -25.33 34.69
CA LEU A 794 13.04 -23.95 34.79
C LEU A 794 13.51 -23.23 36.06
N PRO A 795 13.92 -21.95 35.97
CA PRO A 795 14.12 -21.08 37.12
C PRO A 795 12.77 -20.66 37.73
N ALA A 796 12.80 -19.94 38.85
CA ALA A 796 11.61 -19.34 39.49
C ALA A 796 11.10 -18.05 38.79
N ASP A 797 11.41 -17.83 37.52
CA ASP A 797 10.92 -16.67 36.73
C ASP A 797 9.57 -17.04 36.07
N GLY A 798 8.50 -16.37 36.49
CA GLY A 798 7.15 -16.61 35.97
C GLY A 798 7.02 -16.44 34.46
N GLY A 799 7.82 -15.57 33.83
CA GLY A 799 7.80 -15.38 32.38
C GLY A 799 8.42 -16.56 31.62
N VAL A 800 9.54 -17.09 32.12
CA VAL A 800 10.21 -18.27 31.55
C VAL A 800 9.34 -19.52 31.74
N ARG A 801 8.70 -19.66 32.91
CA ARG A 801 7.76 -20.75 33.20
C ARG A 801 6.49 -20.69 32.36
N LEU A 802 5.97 -19.48 32.07
CA LEU A 802 4.82 -19.29 31.19
C LEU A 802 5.17 -19.66 29.74
N ALA A 803 6.33 -19.23 29.24
CA ALA A 803 6.80 -19.56 27.88
C ALA A 803 6.92 -21.08 27.67
N TRP A 804 7.54 -21.80 28.63
CA TRP A 804 7.64 -23.26 28.59
C TRP A 804 6.27 -23.93 28.65
N ARG A 805 5.39 -23.53 29.58
CA ARG A 805 4.02 -24.07 29.69
C ARG A 805 3.20 -23.86 28.42
N ALA A 806 3.29 -22.68 27.80
CA ALA A 806 2.62 -22.39 26.54
C ALA A 806 3.18 -23.26 25.39
N SER A 807 4.50 -23.43 25.33
CA SER A 807 5.17 -24.24 24.30
C SER A 807 4.86 -25.74 24.41
N VAL A 808 4.89 -26.32 25.62
CA VAL A 808 4.43 -27.70 25.88
C VAL A 808 2.94 -27.84 25.50
N GLY A 809 2.11 -26.86 25.87
CA GLY A 809 0.68 -26.85 25.55
C GLY A 809 0.38 -26.82 24.04
N VAL A 810 1.04 -25.94 23.28
CA VAL A 810 0.92 -25.87 21.82
C VAL A 810 1.40 -27.17 21.17
N SER A 811 2.55 -27.69 21.60
CA SER A 811 3.10 -28.97 21.09
C SER A 811 2.11 -30.12 21.34
N GLY A 812 1.55 -30.22 22.55
CA GLY A 812 0.54 -31.21 22.88
C GLY A 812 -0.76 -31.09 22.09
N VAL A 813 -1.23 -29.86 21.80
CA VAL A 813 -2.40 -29.63 20.94
C VAL A 813 -2.13 -30.03 19.48
N VAL A 814 -0.94 -29.75 18.95
CA VAL A 814 -0.53 -30.20 17.61
C VAL A 814 -0.44 -31.73 17.54
N THR A 815 0.12 -32.37 18.56
CA THR A 815 0.13 -33.85 18.68
C THR A 815 -1.28 -34.44 18.76
N LEU A 816 -2.19 -33.82 19.52
CA LEU A 816 -3.60 -34.23 19.60
C LEU A 816 -4.34 -34.05 18.28
N ALA A 817 -4.06 -33.00 17.51
CA ALA A 817 -4.67 -32.80 16.19
C ALA A 817 -4.27 -33.91 15.19
N ALA A 818 -3.09 -34.52 15.38
CA ALA A 818 -2.60 -35.63 14.57
C ALA A 818 -3.15 -37.02 15.01
N ILE A 819 -4.08 -37.11 15.97
CA ILE A 819 -4.59 -38.37 16.53
C ILE A 819 -5.12 -39.36 15.47
N GLY A 820 -5.72 -38.87 14.38
CA GLY A 820 -6.19 -39.73 13.28
C GLY A 820 -5.08 -40.52 12.56
N SER A 821 -3.84 -40.00 12.58
CA SER A 821 -2.67 -40.69 12.00
C SER A 821 -2.02 -41.72 12.95
N ALA A 822 -2.49 -41.82 14.19
CA ALA A 822 -2.07 -42.88 15.13
C ALA A 822 -2.87 -44.19 14.97
N GLY A 823 -3.98 -44.18 14.22
CA GLY A 823 -4.82 -45.35 13.97
C GLY A 823 -5.22 -46.08 15.27
N ASP A 824 -5.08 -47.41 15.28
CA ASP A 824 -5.33 -48.29 16.43
C ASP A 824 -4.47 -47.97 17.67
N GLN A 825 -3.47 -47.09 17.54
CA GLN A 825 -2.60 -46.64 18.63
C GLN A 825 -2.97 -45.24 19.15
N ALA A 826 -4.09 -44.65 18.72
CA ALA A 826 -4.61 -43.38 19.24
C ALA A 826 -4.78 -43.36 20.77
N TRP A 827 -5.07 -44.52 21.38
CA TRP A 827 -5.14 -44.65 22.83
C TRP A 827 -3.78 -44.48 23.53
N LEU A 828 -2.68 -44.94 22.92
CA LEU A 828 -1.32 -44.73 23.46
C LEU A 828 -0.94 -43.24 23.41
N LEU A 829 -1.32 -42.53 22.34
CA LEU A 829 -1.09 -41.10 22.20
C LEU A 829 -1.78 -40.32 23.33
N LEU A 830 -3.06 -40.63 23.59
CA LEU A 830 -3.82 -40.03 24.68
C LEU A 830 -3.26 -40.42 26.06
N LEU A 831 -2.82 -41.67 26.24
CA LEU A 831 -2.23 -42.16 27.49
C LEU A 831 -0.90 -41.49 27.82
N VAL A 832 -0.03 -41.28 26.83
CA VAL A 832 1.27 -40.60 26.99
C VAL A 832 1.08 -39.09 27.26
N LEU A 833 0.06 -38.46 26.66
CA LEU A 833 -0.25 -37.05 26.95
C LEU A 833 -1.03 -36.86 28.26
N ALA A 834 -1.72 -37.87 28.79
CA ALA A 834 -2.49 -37.78 30.03
C ALA A 834 -1.71 -37.23 31.24
N PRO A 835 -0.45 -37.62 31.53
CA PRO A 835 0.32 -37.03 32.63
C PRO A 835 0.79 -35.56 32.40
N VAL A 836 0.76 -35.03 31.16
CA VAL A 836 1.30 -33.68 30.86
C VAL A 836 0.60 -32.56 31.65
N PRO A 837 -0.75 -32.44 31.66
CA PRO A 837 -1.43 -31.33 32.34
C PRO A 837 -1.19 -31.26 33.86
N ILE A 838 -1.18 -32.40 34.56
CA ILE A 838 -0.91 -32.45 36.01
C ILE A 838 0.55 -32.12 36.34
N ILE A 839 1.52 -32.53 35.51
CA ILE A 839 2.93 -32.14 35.68
C ILE A 839 3.11 -30.63 35.49
N LEU A 840 2.49 -30.04 34.45
CA LEU A 840 2.55 -28.59 34.22
C LEU A 840 1.83 -27.77 35.30
N ALA A 841 0.75 -28.29 35.89
CA ALA A 841 0.08 -27.69 37.04
C ALA A 841 0.99 -27.71 38.29
N GLY A 842 1.75 -28.80 38.49
CA GLY A 842 2.66 -28.99 39.62
C GLY A 842 3.83 -28.00 39.68
N LEU A 843 4.09 -27.26 38.59
CA LEU A 843 5.12 -26.22 38.57
C LEU A 843 4.84 -25.06 39.53
N ASP A 844 3.57 -24.76 39.81
CA ASP A 844 3.15 -23.61 40.63
C ASP A 844 2.67 -24.02 42.05
N GLY A 845 2.99 -25.24 42.49
CA GLY A 845 2.62 -25.79 43.79
C GLY A 845 1.80 -27.08 43.67
N ASP A 846 0.98 -27.38 44.67
CA ASP A 846 0.10 -28.56 44.65
C ASP A 846 -0.92 -28.48 43.48
N PRO A 847 -0.90 -29.42 42.52
CA PRO A 847 -1.77 -29.40 41.33
C PRO A 847 -3.21 -29.82 41.61
N ILE A 848 -3.54 -30.26 42.83
CA ILE A 848 -4.86 -30.76 43.23
C ILE A 848 -5.45 -29.88 44.34
N GLY A 849 -4.73 -29.70 45.45
CA GLY A 849 -5.17 -28.92 46.61
C GLY A 849 -4.71 -27.46 46.64
N GLY A 850 -3.80 -27.04 45.75
CA GLY A 850 -3.18 -25.72 45.77
C GLY A 850 -4.13 -24.56 45.45
N THR A 851 -3.64 -23.33 45.65
CA THR A 851 -4.39 -22.09 45.39
C THR A 851 -4.21 -21.54 43.97
N SER A 852 -3.18 -21.97 43.23
CA SER A 852 -2.88 -21.48 41.88
C SER A 852 -4.01 -21.78 40.88
N ALA A 853 -4.25 -20.85 39.95
CA ALA A 853 -5.18 -21.07 38.84
C ALA A 853 -4.76 -22.26 37.94
N THR A 854 -3.47 -22.57 37.85
CA THR A 854 -2.96 -23.68 37.04
C THR A 854 -3.31 -25.06 37.58
N ARG A 855 -3.77 -25.20 38.84
CA ARG A 855 -4.39 -26.44 39.33
C ARG A 855 -5.56 -26.90 38.44
N HIS A 856 -6.26 -25.96 37.79
CA HIS A 856 -7.40 -26.31 36.94
C HIS A 856 -6.98 -27.03 35.65
N LEU A 857 -5.69 -26.97 35.29
CA LEU A 857 -5.11 -27.72 34.19
C LEU A 857 -5.04 -29.23 34.51
N SER A 858 -4.88 -29.64 35.78
CA SER A 858 -4.72 -31.06 36.14
C SER A 858 -5.97 -31.91 35.85
N TRP A 859 -7.16 -31.30 35.79
CA TRP A 859 -8.39 -32.00 35.37
C TRP A 859 -8.34 -32.49 33.91
N LEU A 860 -7.53 -31.86 33.04
CA LEU A 860 -7.32 -32.32 31.67
C LEU A 860 -6.58 -33.67 31.64
N SER A 861 -5.75 -33.98 32.65
CA SER A 861 -5.13 -35.31 32.78
C SER A 861 -6.16 -36.42 32.97
N LEU A 862 -7.21 -36.17 33.77
CA LEU A 862 -8.31 -37.12 33.94
C LEU A 862 -9.10 -37.28 32.65
N ALA A 863 -9.39 -36.18 31.93
CA ALA A 863 -10.10 -36.24 30.66
C ALA A 863 -9.30 -37.02 29.58
N LEU A 864 -8.00 -36.78 29.46
CA LEU A 864 -7.12 -37.51 28.53
C LEU A 864 -6.97 -38.99 28.90
N ALA A 865 -6.85 -39.32 30.19
CA ALA A 865 -6.80 -40.73 30.64
C ALA A 865 -8.12 -41.47 30.37
N VAL A 866 -9.28 -40.83 30.61
CA VAL A 866 -10.59 -41.39 30.27
C VAL A 866 -10.75 -41.55 28.76
N ALA A 867 -10.30 -40.58 27.95
CA ALA A 867 -10.32 -40.67 26.50
C ALA A 867 -9.38 -41.78 25.97
N ALA A 868 -8.22 -42.01 26.60
CA ALA A 868 -7.31 -43.11 26.27
C ALA A 868 -7.97 -44.47 26.51
N VAL A 869 -8.66 -44.65 27.64
CA VAL A 869 -9.43 -45.89 27.91
C VAL A 869 -10.54 -46.07 26.86
N TRP A 870 -11.35 -45.04 26.60
CA TRP A 870 -12.46 -45.18 25.65
C TRP A 870 -12.04 -45.37 24.20
N THR A 871 -10.95 -44.75 23.74
CA THR A 871 -10.40 -45.02 22.41
C THR A 871 -9.79 -46.42 22.30
N ARG A 872 -9.28 -47.01 23.39
CA ARG A 872 -8.84 -48.41 23.39
C ARG A 872 -10.02 -49.39 23.29
N LEU A 873 -11.14 -49.07 23.95
CA LEU A 873 -12.36 -49.89 23.97
C LEU A 873 -13.20 -49.76 22.69
N ALA A 874 -13.15 -48.61 22.02
CA ALA A 874 -13.84 -48.38 20.74
C ALA A 874 -13.06 -48.90 19.50
N GLY A 875 -11.86 -49.46 19.68
CA GLY A 875 -11.07 -50.02 18.59
C GLY A 875 -11.65 -51.33 18.05
N ALA A 876 -11.67 -51.50 16.72
CA ALA A 876 -12.18 -52.70 16.07
C ALA A 876 -11.46 -53.96 16.60
N GLY A 877 -12.23 -54.91 17.15
CA GLY A 877 -11.69 -56.11 17.81
C GLY A 877 -11.62 -56.05 19.35
N ALA A 878 -12.10 -54.98 19.99
CA ALA A 878 -12.22 -54.94 21.46
C ALA A 878 -13.37 -55.79 22.03
N GLY A 879 -14.41 -56.10 21.24
CA GLY A 879 -15.53 -56.97 21.65
C GLY A 879 -16.44 -56.39 22.74
N VAL A 880 -16.63 -55.06 22.76
CA VAL A 880 -17.44 -54.35 23.76
C VAL A 880 -18.73 -53.83 23.12
N ASP A 881 -19.72 -54.70 23.01
CA ASP A 881 -21.04 -54.35 22.43
C ASP A 881 -21.86 -53.46 23.41
N ASP A 882 -21.75 -53.75 24.72
CA ASP A 882 -22.48 -53.08 25.81
C ASP A 882 -21.60 -52.04 26.54
N VAL A 883 -21.35 -50.90 25.90
CA VAL A 883 -20.66 -49.73 26.49
C VAL A 883 -21.25 -49.32 27.87
N GLU A 884 -22.56 -49.48 28.06
CA GLU A 884 -23.32 -49.19 29.28
C GLU A 884 -22.83 -49.99 30.50
N ALA A 885 -22.36 -51.22 30.28
CA ALA A 885 -21.86 -52.09 31.34
C ALA A 885 -20.60 -51.51 32.03
N TYR A 886 -19.86 -50.65 31.33
CA TYR A 886 -18.65 -50.00 31.82
C TYR A 886 -18.90 -48.54 32.23
N THR A 887 -19.80 -47.81 31.56
CA THR A 887 -20.11 -46.41 31.90
C THR A 887 -21.01 -46.27 33.12
N LEU A 888 -22.12 -47.02 33.19
CA LEU A 888 -23.17 -46.78 34.19
C LEU A 888 -22.71 -47.07 35.63
N PRO A 889 -21.92 -48.12 35.93
CA PRO A 889 -21.35 -48.32 37.26
C PRO A 889 -20.38 -47.20 37.67
N LEU A 890 -19.56 -46.70 36.74
CA LEU A 890 -18.62 -45.60 36.99
C LEU A 890 -19.35 -44.27 37.23
N ALA A 891 -20.37 -43.98 36.42
CA ALA A 891 -21.23 -42.82 36.60
C ALA A 891 -22.01 -42.88 37.93
N ALA A 892 -22.54 -44.04 38.30
CA ALA A 892 -23.18 -44.26 39.59
C ALA A 892 -22.19 -44.03 40.75
N GLY A 893 -20.96 -44.54 40.65
CA GLY A 893 -19.90 -44.30 41.63
C GLY A 893 -19.57 -42.81 41.80
N LEU A 894 -19.43 -42.08 40.69
CA LEU A 894 -19.20 -40.62 40.71
C LEU A 894 -20.40 -39.84 41.29
N ALA A 895 -21.63 -40.25 40.96
CA ALA A 895 -22.85 -39.64 41.51
C ALA A 895 -23.01 -39.92 43.01
N ILE A 896 -22.70 -41.13 43.48
CA ILE A 896 -22.68 -41.51 44.90
C ILE A 896 -21.60 -40.71 45.65
N ALA A 897 -20.40 -40.56 45.08
CA ALA A 897 -19.35 -39.72 45.66
C ALA A 897 -19.77 -38.24 45.75
N GLY A 898 -20.36 -37.68 44.70
CA GLY A 898 -20.96 -36.34 44.71
C GLY A 898 -22.07 -36.20 45.76
N GLY A 899 -22.91 -37.23 45.90
CA GLY A 899 -23.96 -37.34 46.92
C GLY A 899 -23.41 -37.32 48.34
N LEU A 900 -22.39 -38.13 48.63
CA LEU A 900 -21.73 -38.17 49.95
C LEU A 900 -21.01 -36.85 50.27
N VAL A 901 -20.40 -36.19 49.28
CA VAL A 901 -19.75 -34.88 49.46
C VAL A 901 -20.76 -33.76 49.69
N THR A 902 -21.89 -33.75 48.97
CA THR A 902 -23.00 -32.79 49.21
C THR A 902 -23.80 -33.10 50.48
N TRP A 903 -23.81 -34.36 50.93
CA TRP A 903 -24.43 -34.76 52.20
C TRP A 903 -23.59 -34.29 53.39
N ARG A 904 -22.26 -34.55 53.38
CA ARG A 904 -21.33 -34.19 54.47
C ARG A 904 -20.97 -32.71 54.56
N ARG A 905 -21.11 -31.92 53.48
CA ARG A 905 -20.74 -30.49 53.47
C ARG A 905 -21.94 -29.65 53.05
N THR A 906 -22.48 -28.84 53.95
CA THR A 906 -23.43 -27.78 53.60
C THR A 906 -22.78 -26.72 52.69
N ALA A 907 -23.59 -25.87 52.08
CA ALA A 907 -23.16 -24.68 51.34
C ALA A 907 -24.20 -23.58 51.59
N PRO A 908 -23.81 -22.29 51.57
CA PRO A 908 -24.78 -21.18 51.59
C PRO A 908 -25.81 -21.34 50.48
N PRO A 909 -27.12 -21.08 50.74
CA PRO A 909 -28.21 -21.41 49.82
C PRO A 909 -28.04 -20.77 48.43
N ASP A 910 -27.47 -19.57 48.38
CA ASP A 910 -27.32 -18.77 47.15
C ASP A 910 -26.03 -19.06 46.35
N SER A 911 -25.13 -19.91 46.86
CA SER A 911 -23.83 -20.15 46.21
C SER A 911 -23.75 -21.48 45.45
N THR A 912 -23.21 -21.45 44.24
CA THR A 912 -22.95 -22.67 43.44
C THR A 912 -21.58 -23.25 43.76
N ALA A 913 -21.55 -24.46 44.30
CA ALA A 913 -20.33 -25.16 44.66
C ALA A 913 -19.71 -25.82 43.42
N LEU A 914 -18.87 -25.07 42.69
CA LEU A 914 -18.28 -25.46 41.40
C LEU A 914 -17.73 -26.89 41.37
N GLY A 915 -16.90 -27.29 42.33
CA GLY A 915 -16.34 -28.65 42.38
C GLY A 915 -17.37 -29.77 42.60
N ARG A 916 -18.50 -29.48 43.27
CA ARG A 916 -19.62 -30.44 43.42
C ARG A 916 -20.42 -30.54 42.13
N THR A 917 -20.67 -29.39 41.49
CA THR A 917 -21.32 -29.30 40.18
C THR A 917 -20.52 -30.05 39.13
N ALA A 918 -19.19 -29.92 39.14
CA ALA A 918 -18.29 -30.66 38.27
C ALA A 918 -18.36 -32.18 38.48
N LEU A 919 -18.37 -32.67 39.73
CA LEU A 919 -18.51 -34.11 40.01
C LEU A 919 -19.82 -34.69 39.43
N PHE A 920 -20.96 -34.02 39.63
CA PHE A 920 -22.24 -34.46 39.05
C PHE A 920 -22.30 -34.29 37.53
N ALA A 921 -21.69 -33.25 36.97
CA ALA A 921 -21.56 -33.09 35.52
C ALA A 921 -20.70 -34.19 34.89
N SER A 922 -19.59 -34.58 35.52
CA SER A 922 -18.76 -35.71 35.09
C SER A 922 -19.50 -37.04 35.19
N ALA A 923 -20.26 -37.27 36.27
CA ALA A 923 -21.10 -38.46 36.40
C ALA A 923 -22.13 -38.55 35.25
N ALA A 924 -22.83 -37.46 34.96
CA ALA A 924 -23.77 -37.37 33.84
C ALA A 924 -23.10 -37.55 32.47
N ALA A 925 -21.94 -36.93 32.26
CA ALA A 925 -21.18 -37.04 31.01
C ALA A 925 -20.69 -38.46 30.76
N VAL A 926 -20.19 -39.16 31.80
CA VAL A 926 -19.81 -40.57 31.71
C VAL A 926 -21.02 -41.46 31.44
N ALA A 927 -22.17 -41.20 32.04
CA ALA A 927 -23.40 -41.98 31.83
C ALA A 927 -23.97 -41.88 30.40
N VAL A 928 -23.72 -40.77 29.70
CA VAL A 928 -24.44 -40.43 28.46
C VAL A 928 -23.55 -40.36 27.23
N LEU A 929 -22.37 -39.72 27.30
CA LEU A 929 -21.60 -39.41 26.09
C LEU A 929 -21.08 -40.66 25.33
N PRO A 930 -20.63 -41.74 25.98
CA PRO A 930 -20.22 -42.95 25.24
C PRO A 930 -21.41 -43.72 24.62
N SER A 931 -22.57 -43.71 25.27
CA SER A 931 -23.83 -44.24 24.72
C SER A 931 -24.34 -43.40 23.53
N VAL A 932 -24.11 -42.08 23.56
CA VAL A 932 -24.35 -41.18 22.43
C VAL A 932 -23.38 -41.46 21.27
N ALA A 933 -22.10 -41.72 21.55
CA ALA A 933 -21.10 -42.01 20.51
C ALA A 933 -21.39 -43.32 19.76
N SER A 934 -21.80 -44.37 20.49
CA SER A 934 -22.22 -45.67 19.93
C SER A 934 -23.63 -45.66 19.31
N ALA A 935 -24.37 -44.54 19.36
CA ALA A 935 -25.68 -44.44 18.73
C ALA A 935 -25.65 -44.65 17.20
N ALA A 936 -24.50 -44.43 16.55
CA ALA A 936 -24.33 -44.69 15.12
C ALA A 936 -24.65 -46.15 14.74
N GLU A 937 -24.39 -47.11 15.63
CA GLU A 937 -24.40 -48.55 15.37
C GLU A 937 -25.80 -49.19 15.40
N SER A 938 -26.76 -48.61 16.13
CA SER A 938 -28.07 -49.24 16.36
C SER A 938 -29.22 -48.24 16.52
N GLU A 939 -30.30 -48.47 15.77
CA GLU A 939 -31.52 -47.65 15.83
C GLU A 939 -32.26 -47.85 17.13
N LEU A 940 -32.39 -49.09 17.60
CA LEU A 940 -33.05 -49.41 18.86
C LEU A 940 -32.30 -48.74 20.04
N ARG A 941 -30.97 -48.82 20.03
CA ARG A 941 -30.08 -48.13 20.99
C ARG A 941 -30.34 -46.62 20.98
N THR A 942 -30.38 -46.02 19.79
CA THR A 942 -30.65 -44.58 19.61
C THR A 942 -32.03 -44.19 20.12
N LEU A 943 -33.08 -44.94 19.75
CA LEU A 943 -34.46 -44.67 20.15
C LEU A 943 -34.65 -44.81 21.67
N VAL A 944 -34.06 -45.83 22.30
CA VAL A 944 -34.05 -46.00 23.76
C VAL A 944 -33.33 -44.84 24.44
N LEU A 945 -32.17 -44.42 23.93
CA LEU A 945 -31.39 -43.30 24.48
C LEU A 945 -32.11 -41.95 24.32
N VAL A 946 -32.82 -41.74 23.20
CA VAL A 946 -33.69 -40.59 23.00
C VAL A 946 -34.88 -40.60 23.96
N ALA A 947 -35.56 -41.74 24.14
CA ALA A 947 -36.68 -41.85 25.08
C ALA A 947 -36.23 -41.60 26.51
N ALA A 948 -35.12 -42.22 26.93
CA ALA A 948 -34.51 -42.00 28.25
C ALA A 948 -34.10 -40.53 28.45
N GLY A 949 -33.45 -39.93 27.45
CA GLY A 949 -33.06 -38.51 27.48
C GLY A 949 -34.26 -37.56 27.58
N ALA A 950 -35.33 -37.82 26.84
CA ALA A 950 -36.58 -37.06 26.92
C ALA A 950 -37.24 -37.18 28.30
N ILE A 951 -37.35 -38.41 28.85
CA ILE A 951 -37.88 -38.66 30.19
C ILE A 951 -37.05 -37.93 31.25
N VAL A 952 -35.72 -38.06 31.21
CA VAL A 952 -34.80 -37.39 32.15
C VAL A 952 -34.91 -35.88 32.04
N GLY A 953 -34.94 -35.31 30.84
CA GLY A 953 -35.06 -33.86 30.64
C GLY A 953 -36.40 -33.29 31.12
N LEU A 954 -37.51 -33.97 30.83
CA LEU A 954 -38.84 -33.57 31.28
C LEU A 954 -38.98 -33.69 32.80
N ALA A 955 -38.62 -34.84 33.39
CA ALA A 955 -38.66 -35.04 34.84
C ALA A 955 -37.75 -34.05 35.59
N SER A 956 -36.54 -33.78 35.06
CA SER A 956 -35.59 -32.84 35.67
C SER A 956 -36.09 -31.40 35.70
N SER A 957 -37.00 -31.03 34.79
CA SER A 957 -37.58 -29.69 34.73
C SER A 957 -38.45 -29.37 35.96
N PHE A 958 -39.00 -30.38 36.64
CA PHE A 958 -39.77 -30.26 37.88
C PHE A 958 -38.91 -30.28 39.16
N LEU A 959 -37.62 -30.61 39.07
CA LEU A 959 -36.69 -30.58 40.21
C LEU A 959 -36.42 -29.14 40.67
N PRO A 960 -36.01 -28.90 41.93
CA PRO A 960 -35.61 -27.56 42.38
C PRO A 960 -34.38 -27.04 41.61
N GLU A 961 -34.28 -25.73 41.41
CA GLU A 961 -33.14 -25.10 40.70
C GLU A 961 -31.79 -25.57 41.25
N ARG A 962 -31.67 -25.60 42.59
CA ARG A 962 -30.47 -25.97 43.34
C ARG A 962 -30.84 -26.85 44.52
N ALA A 963 -29.96 -27.78 44.86
CA ALA A 963 -29.95 -28.46 46.15
C ALA A 963 -28.51 -28.45 46.71
N ARG A 964 -28.33 -27.99 47.95
CA ARG A 964 -27.03 -27.96 48.67
C ARG A 964 -25.86 -27.40 47.84
N GLY A 965 -26.13 -26.36 47.04
CA GLY A 965 -25.17 -25.67 46.17
C GLY A 965 -24.91 -26.32 44.80
N VAL A 966 -25.64 -27.38 44.41
CA VAL A 966 -25.56 -28.01 43.08
C VAL A 966 -26.81 -27.67 42.25
N PRO A 967 -26.69 -27.22 40.99
CA PRO A 967 -27.82 -26.83 40.15
C PRO A 967 -28.49 -28.05 39.49
N ILE A 968 -29.20 -28.86 40.27
CA ILE A 968 -29.70 -30.18 39.83
C ILE A 968 -30.66 -30.07 38.63
N ARG A 969 -31.60 -29.11 38.60
CA ARG A 969 -32.48 -28.87 37.43
C ARG A 969 -31.65 -28.66 36.15
N MET A 970 -30.60 -27.83 36.21
CA MET A 970 -29.75 -27.53 35.07
C MET A 970 -28.98 -28.76 34.58
N LEU A 971 -28.39 -29.51 35.51
CA LEU A 971 -27.64 -30.73 35.18
C LEU A 971 -28.57 -31.79 34.57
N GLY A 972 -29.72 -32.05 35.18
CA GLY A 972 -30.67 -33.05 34.68
C GLY A 972 -31.25 -32.71 33.30
N VAL A 973 -31.66 -31.44 33.07
CA VAL A 973 -32.14 -31.00 31.76
C VAL A 973 -31.03 -31.06 30.71
N ALA A 974 -29.82 -30.62 31.03
CA ALA A 974 -28.67 -30.71 30.11
C ALA A 974 -28.27 -32.17 29.80
N THR A 975 -28.38 -33.07 30.77
CA THR A 975 -28.09 -34.52 30.61
C THR A 975 -29.12 -35.17 29.70
N GLY A 976 -30.41 -34.94 29.95
CA GLY A 976 -31.50 -35.46 29.11
C GLY A 976 -31.45 -34.90 27.69
N TRP A 977 -31.19 -33.60 27.55
CA TRP A 977 -30.96 -32.97 26.24
C TRP A 977 -29.75 -33.58 25.52
N ALA A 978 -28.60 -33.72 26.17
CA ALA A 978 -27.39 -34.27 25.54
C ALA A 978 -27.57 -35.73 25.10
N ALA A 979 -28.29 -36.54 25.88
CA ALA A 979 -28.66 -37.90 25.49
C ALA A 979 -29.52 -37.90 24.23
N LEU A 980 -30.61 -37.12 24.21
CA LEU A 980 -31.58 -37.18 23.11
C LEU A 980 -31.10 -36.48 21.84
N THR A 981 -30.48 -35.30 21.94
CA THR A 981 -30.02 -34.56 20.75
C THR A 981 -28.70 -35.11 20.24
N GLY A 982 -27.83 -35.56 21.13
CA GLY A 982 -26.57 -36.20 20.78
C GLY A 982 -26.78 -37.52 20.05
N ALA A 983 -27.61 -38.43 20.58
CA ALA A 983 -27.85 -39.73 19.94
C ALA A 983 -28.49 -39.57 18.54
N ALA A 984 -29.51 -38.71 18.43
CA ALA A 984 -30.16 -38.42 17.15
C ALA A 984 -29.23 -37.69 16.16
N LEU A 985 -28.34 -36.80 16.63
CA LEU A 985 -27.28 -36.20 15.80
C LEU A 985 -26.31 -37.26 15.27
N VAL A 986 -25.79 -38.13 16.14
CA VAL A 986 -24.78 -39.14 15.78
C VAL A 986 -25.37 -40.19 14.82
N ARG A 987 -26.55 -40.74 15.13
CA ARG A 987 -27.22 -41.69 14.23
C ARG A 987 -27.65 -41.03 12.92
N GLY A 988 -28.23 -39.83 12.98
CA GLY A 988 -28.61 -39.08 11.77
C GLY A 988 -27.41 -38.76 10.87
N ALA A 989 -26.28 -38.37 11.46
CA ALA A 989 -25.04 -38.14 10.73
C ALA A 989 -24.54 -39.42 10.04
N ALA A 990 -24.53 -40.56 10.74
CA ALA A 990 -24.11 -41.85 10.19
C ALA A 990 -24.98 -42.26 8.98
N VAL A 991 -26.30 -42.15 9.08
CA VAL A 991 -27.23 -42.45 7.97
C VAL A 991 -27.05 -41.44 6.81
N GLY A 992 -26.86 -40.15 7.12
CA GLY A 992 -26.52 -39.13 6.11
C GLY A 992 -25.19 -39.36 5.37
N THR A 993 -24.26 -40.09 5.98
CA THR A 993 -23.02 -40.58 5.35
C THR A 993 -23.13 -41.97 4.71
N GLY A 994 -24.31 -42.60 4.71
CA GLY A 994 -24.58 -43.84 4.00
C GLY A 994 -24.74 -45.11 4.86
N ALA A 995 -24.86 -45.00 6.19
CA ALA A 995 -25.24 -46.15 7.02
C ALA A 995 -26.69 -46.60 6.72
N SER A 996 -26.93 -47.91 6.70
CA SER A 996 -28.26 -48.48 6.47
C SER A 996 -29.25 -48.09 7.58
N SER A 997 -30.49 -47.78 7.21
CA SER A 997 -31.57 -47.36 8.11
C SER A 997 -32.94 -47.68 7.50
N ASP A 998 -33.88 -48.15 8.30
CA ASP A 998 -35.29 -48.31 7.91
C ASP A 998 -36.07 -46.99 7.99
N LEU A 999 -35.46 -45.96 8.59
CA LEU A 999 -36.02 -44.63 8.81
C LEU A 999 -35.37 -43.60 7.87
N LEU A 1000 -36.15 -42.60 7.45
CA LEU A 1000 -35.62 -41.50 6.63
C LEU A 1000 -34.57 -40.70 7.40
N VAL A 1001 -33.52 -40.22 6.72
CA VAL A 1001 -32.44 -39.39 7.29
C VAL A 1001 -33.02 -38.23 8.12
N GLU A 1002 -34.10 -37.62 7.63
CA GLU A 1002 -34.79 -36.47 8.19
C GLU A 1002 -35.52 -36.74 9.51
N PHE A 1003 -35.80 -38.01 9.84
CA PHE A 1003 -36.43 -38.40 11.10
C PHE A 1003 -35.58 -37.98 12.31
N TRP A 1004 -34.28 -38.23 12.27
CA TRP A 1004 -33.37 -37.98 13.39
C TRP A 1004 -33.19 -36.45 13.67
N PRO A 1005 -32.98 -35.57 12.66
CA PRO A 1005 -33.12 -34.12 12.79
C PRO A 1005 -34.42 -33.65 13.43
N LEU A 1006 -35.57 -34.14 12.96
CA LEU A 1006 -36.88 -33.70 13.46
C LEU A 1006 -37.09 -34.10 14.92
N LEU A 1007 -36.63 -35.31 15.30
CA LEU A 1007 -36.65 -35.82 16.66
C LEU A 1007 -35.75 -35.00 17.60
N ALA A 1008 -34.51 -34.70 17.19
CA ALA A 1008 -33.58 -33.85 17.94
C ALA A 1008 -34.10 -32.41 18.11
N LEU A 1009 -34.72 -31.85 17.05
CA LEU A 1009 -35.26 -30.50 17.06
C LEU A 1009 -36.50 -30.40 17.95
N ALA A 1010 -37.49 -31.28 17.78
CA ALA A 1010 -38.78 -31.20 18.48
C ALA A 1010 -38.62 -31.31 20.01
N ALA A 1011 -37.86 -32.32 20.47
CA ALA A 1011 -37.61 -32.51 21.90
C ALA A 1011 -36.66 -31.45 22.47
N GLY A 1012 -35.69 -30.97 21.69
CA GLY A 1012 -34.83 -29.84 22.06
C GLY A 1012 -35.58 -28.52 22.24
N VAL A 1013 -36.49 -28.19 21.31
CA VAL A 1013 -37.41 -27.06 21.40
C VAL A 1013 -38.31 -27.20 22.63
N ALA A 1014 -38.85 -28.40 22.89
CA ALA A 1014 -39.68 -28.64 24.07
C ALA A 1014 -38.95 -28.34 25.38
N LEU A 1015 -37.73 -28.87 25.57
CA LEU A 1015 -36.92 -28.60 26.77
C LEU A 1015 -36.54 -27.12 26.90
N ALA A 1016 -36.17 -26.46 25.79
CA ALA A 1016 -35.85 -25.03 25.79
C ALA A 1016 -37.06 -24.14 26.14
N VAL A 1017 -38.25 -24.48 25.63
CA VAL A 1017 -39.51 -23.77 25.94
C VAL A 1017 -39.95 -24.02 27.38
N ILE A 1018 -39.81 -25.24 27.90
CA ILE A 1018 -40.09 -25.56 29.30
C ILE A 1018 -39.15 -24.76 30.21
N TRP A 1019 -37.84 -24.75 29.93
CA TRP A 1019 -36.84 -23.97 30.70
C TRP A 1019 -37.17 -22.47 30.74
N ALA A 1020 -37.55 -21.90 29.59
CA ALA A 1020 -37.92 -20.49 29.49
C ALA A 1020 -39.24 -20.16 30.19
N ARG A 1021 -40.23 -21.07 30.18
CA ARG A 1021 -41.53 -20.91 30.86
C ARG A 1021 -41.48 -21.15 32.36
N SER A 1022 -40.42 -21.78 32.88
CA SER A 1022 -40.20 -22.03 34.30
C SER A 1022 -39.25 -21.03 34.97
N ASP A 1023 -39.02 -19.86 34.35
CA ASP A 1023 -38.14 -18.76 34.77
C ASP A 1023 -36.73 -19.20 35.24
N SER A 1024 -36.25 -20.32 34.73
CA SER A 1024 -35.15 -21.07 35.33
C SER A 1024 -33.79 -20.41 35.09
N ARG A 1025 -33.02 -20.23 36.16
CA ARG A 1025 -31.74 -19.53 36.16
C ARG A 1025 -30.55 -20.50 35.99
N PRO A 1026 -29.58 -20.19 35.10
CA PRO A 1026 -29.50 -18.99 34.26
C PRO A 1026 -30.39 -19.10 33.01
N THR A 1027 -31.09 -18.02 32.66
CA THR A 1027 -32.09 -18.00 31.57
C THR A 1027 -31.49 -18.25 30.19
N VAL A 1028 -30.19 -17.98 30.01
CA VAL A 1028 -29.43 -18.23 28.77
C VAL A 1028 -29.40 -19.71 28.38
N VAL A 1029 -29.61 -20.64 29.33
CA VAL A 1029 -29.65 -22.08 29.04
C VAL A 1029 -30.77 -22.43 28.06
N GLY A 1030 -31.95 -21.82 28.17
CA GLY A 1030 -33.03 -22.01 27.18
C GLY A 1030 -32.63 -21.53 25.77
N ASP A 1031 -32.03 -20.35 25.69
CA ASP A 1031 -31.53 -19.75 24.44
C ASP A 1031 -30.45 -20.65 23.77
N VAL A 1032 -29.57 -21.27 24.57
CA VAL A 1032 -28.50 -22.18 24.13
C VAL A 1032 -29.02 -23.56 23.72
N LEU A 1033 -29.91 -24.17 24.51
CA LEU A 1033 -30.50 -25.48 24.19
C LEU A 1033 -31.23 -25.44 22.85
N LEU A 1034 -32.01 -24.38 22.60
CA LEU A 1034 -32.70 -24.18 21.32
C LEU A 1034 -31.72 -23.99 20.16
N ALA A 1035 -30.72 -23.11 20.32
CA ALA A 1035 -29.73 -22.85 19.27
C ALA A 1035 -28.91 -24.10 18.93
N ALA A 1036 -28.45 -24.84 19.93
CA ALA A 1036 -27.70 -26.08 19.74
C ALA A 1036 -28.56 -27.19 19.12
N SER A 1037 -29.86 -27.28 19.43
CA SER A 1037 -30.77 -28.21 18.75
C SER A 1037 -31.01 -27.86 17.28
N VAL A 1038 -31.05 -26.57 16.91
CA VAL A 1038 -31.12 -26.15 15.50
C VAL A 1038 -29.82 -26.52 14.75
N VAL A 1039 -28.66 -26.36 15.38
CA VAL A 1039 -27.37 -26.82 14.81
C VAL A 1039 -27.35 -28.34 14.65
N ALA A 1040 -27.69 -29.09 15.71
CA ALA A 1040 -27.69 -30.55 15.71
C ALA A 1040 -28.66 -31.15 14.69
N ALA A 1041 -29.83 -30.53 14.48
CA ALA A 1041 -30.78 -30.98 13.47
C ALA A 1041 -30.30 -30.71 12.02
N ALA A 1042 -29.55 -29.63 11.78
CA ALA A 1042 -29.07 -29.32 10.44
C ALA A 1042 -27.91 -30.22 9.97
N VAL A 1043 -27.04 -30.68 10.89
CA VAL A 1043 -25.82 -31.43 10.53
C VAL A 1043 -26.08 -32.72 9.75
N PRO A 1044 -27.00 -33.63 10.15
CA PRO A 1044 -27.33 -34.82 9.35
C PRO A 1044 -27.75 -34.51 7.91
N THR A 1045 -28.63 -33.52 7.73
CA THR A 1045 -29.12 -33.13 6.41
C THR A 1045 -28.04 -32.44 5.57
N LEU A 1046 -27.14 -31.66 6.19
CA LEU A 1046 -25.96 -31.09 5.51
C LEU A 1046 -24.97 -32.18 5.07
N LEU A 1047 -24.68 -33.17 5.92
CA LEU A 1047 -23.84 -34.31 5.56
C LEU A 1047 -24.45 -35.09 4.39
N ALA A 1048 -25.77 -35.29 4.40
CA ALA A 1048 -26.49 -35.96 3.33
C ALA A 1048 -26.51 -35.17 1.99
N ILE A 1049 -26.49 -33.84 2.04
CA ILE A 1049 -26.26 -32.98 0.86
C ILE A 1049 -24.83 -33.13 0.33
N VAL A 1050 -23.82 -33.19 1.21
CA VAL A 1050 -22.39 -33.28 0.84
C VAL A 1050 -21.99 -34.69 0.36
N SER A 1051 -22.64 -35.74 0.87
CA SER A 1051 -22.50 -37.11 0.37
C SER A 1051 -23.20 -37.34 -0.97
N GLY A 1052 -24.19 -36.51 -1.32
CA GLY A 1052 -24.84 -36.49 -2.63
C GLY A 1052 -26.18 -37.23 -2.72
N ASP A 1053 -26.80 -37.61 -1.60
CA ASP A 1053 -28.16 -38.15 -1.61
C ASP A 1053 -29.19 -37.00 -1.64
N ARG A 1054 -29.96 -36.94 -2.74
CA ARG A 1054 -31.01 -35.93 -3.05
C ARG A 1054 -30.64 -34.48 -2.63
N PRO A 1055 -29.44 -33.99 -2.99
CA PRO A 1055 -28.87 -32.75 -2.44
C PRO A 1055 -29.72 -31.53 -2.77
N THR A 1056 -30.31 -31.47 -3.97
CA THR A 1056 -31.14 -30.36 -4.45
C THR A 1056 -32.45 -30.23 -3.65
N LEU A 1057 -33.17 -31.34 -3.46
CA LEU A 1057 -34.40 -31.38 -2.66
C LEU A 1057 -34.13 -31.06 -1.18
N ARG A 1058 -33.05 -31.59 -0.62
CA ARG A 1058 -32.66 -31.30 0.77
C ARG A 1058 -32.25 -29.84 0.95
N ALA A 1059 -31.51 -29.27 0.02
CA ALA A 1059 -31.15 -27.84 0.03
C ALA A 1059 -32.40 -26.95 -0.07
N ALA A 1060 -33.34 -27.28 -0.97
CA ALA A 1060 -34.60 -26.56 -1.17
C ALA A 1060 -35.53 -26.56 0.06
N VAL A 1061 -35.35 -27.49 1.00
CA VAL A 1061 -36.08 -27.52 2.28
C VAL A 1061 -35.25 -26.90 3.41
N LEU A 1062 -33.99 -27.29 3.57
CA LEU A 1062 -33.16 -26.92 4.71
C LEU A 1062 -32.79 -25.43 4.73
N PHE A 1063 -32.34 -24.86 3.61
CA PHE A 1063 -31.87 -23.47 3.59
C PHE A 1063 -33.02 -22.46 3.79
N PRO A 1064 -34.21 -22.62 3.19
CA PRO A 1064 -35.37 -21.77 3.52
C PRO A 1064 -35.84 -21.92 4.97
N LEU A 1065 -35.79 -23.13 5.56
CA LEU A 1065 -36.13 -23.32 6.98
C LEU A 1065 -35.14 -22.63 7.92
N LEU A 1066 -33.83 -22.75 7.67
CA LEU A 1066 -32.80 -22.05 8.44
C LEU A 1066 -32.91 -20.52 8.30
N ALA A 1067 -33.23 -20.03 7.10
CA ALA A 1067 -33.51 -18.61 6.85
C ALA A 1067 -34.74 -18.14 7.64
N ALA A 1068 -35.83 -18.90 7.64
CA ALA A 1068 -37.03 -18.62 8.42
C ALA A 1068 -36.76 -18.64 9.94
N VAL A 1069 -35.97 -19.59 10.44
CA VAL A 1069 -35.57 -19.66 11.86
C VAL A 1069 -34.70 -18.45 12.26
N HIS A 1070 -33.76 -18.04 11.41
CA HIS A 1070 -32.97 -16.82 11.64
C HIS A 1070 -33.86 -15.57 11.72
N VAL A 1071 -34.74 -15.38 10.73
CA VAL A 1071 -35.66 -14.23 10.68
C VAL A 1071 -36.64 -14.25 11.86
N ALA A 1072 -37.17 -15.42 12.23
CA ALA A 1072 -38.05 -15.59 13.39
C ALA A 1072 -37.34 -15.32 14.72
N GLY A 1073 -36.09 -15.75 14.88
CA GLY A 1073 -35.27 -15.48 16.08
C GLY A 1073 -34.96 -14.00 16.25
N VAL A 1074 -34.75 -13.27 15.14
CA VAL A 1074 -34.60 -11.81 15.15
C VAL A 1074 -35.95 -11.11 15.35
N ALA A 1075 -37.05 -11.62 14.78
CA ALA A 1075 -38.41 -11.07 14.92
C ALA A 1075 -39.00 -11.24 16.32
N SER A 1076 -38.64 -12.31 17.03
CA SER A 1076 -39.15 -12.64 18.35
C SER A 1076 -38.77 -11.59 19.42
N ARG A 1077 -39.60 -11.51 20.47
CA ARG A 1077 -39.29 -10.82 21.74
C ARG A 1077 -39.43 -11.73 22.98
N ALA A 1078 -40.07 -12.89 22.84
CA ALA A 1078 -40.20 -13.89 23.90
C ALA A 1078 -39.08 -14.94 23.81
N ARG A 1079 -38.51 -15.31 24.96
CA ARG A 1079 -37.55 -16.43 25.08
C ARG A 1079 -38.27 -17.79 24.94
N PRO A 1080 -37.57 -18.86 24.53
CA PRO A 1080 -36.15 -18.92 24.15
C PRO A 1080 -35.84 -18.41 22.72
N PHE A 1081 -36.88 -18.09 21.94
CA PHE A 1081 -36.75 -17.71 20.53
C PHE A 1081 -36.08 -16.34 20.32
N ALA A 1082 -36.24 -15.41 21.26
CA ALA A 1082 -35.63 -14.08 21.20
C ALA A 1082 -34.23 -14.06 21.83
N GLY A 1083 -33.19 -14.02 20.99
CA GLY A 1083 -31.83 -13.79 21.46
C GLY A 1083 -30.79 -13.77 20.33
N PRO A 1084 -29.59 -13.19 20.57
CA PRO A 1084 -28.51 -13.19 19.59
C PRO A 1084 -27.97 -14.60 19.32
N ILE A 1085 -28.03 -15.50 20.32
CA ILE A 1085 -27.46 -16.86 20.23
C ILE A 1085 -28.14 -17.65 19.10
N LEU A 1086 -29.48 -17.82 19.15
CA LEU A 1086 -30.22 -18.49 18.10
C LEU A 1086 -30.03 -17.82 16.73
N ALA A 1087 -30.09 -16.49 16.67
CA ALA A 1087 -29.96 -15.75 15.41
C ALA A 1087 -28.57 -15.97 14.75
N TRP A 1088 -27.49 -15.90 15.52
CA TRP A 1088 -26.13 -16.14 15.02
C TRP A 1088 -25.85 -17.62 14.73
N SER A 1089 -26.35 -18.56 15.55
CA SER A 1089 -26.21 -19.99 15.27
C SER A 1089 -26.94 -20.40 13.99
N ALA A 1090 -28.19 -19.97 13.80
CA ALA A 1090 -28.96 -20.24 12.59
C ALA A 1090 -28.30 -19.64 11.34
N LEU A 1091 -27.80 -18.39 11.42
CA LEU A 1091 -27.07 -17.75 10.33
C LEU A 1091 -25.73 -18.43 10.04
N GLY A 1092 -24.99 -18.83 11.08
CA GLY A 1092 -23.72 -19.54 10.95
C GLY A 1092 -23.89 -20.88 10.23
N VAL A 1093 -24.91 -21.65 10.59
CA VAL A 1093 -25.24 -22.91 9.89
C VAL A 1093 -25.73 -22.65 8.47
N LEU A 1094 -26.57 -21.63 8.24
CA LEU A 1094 -27.05 -21.26 6.91
C LEU A 1094 -25.88 -20.92 5.97
N VAL A 1095 -24.92 -20.11 6.43
CA VAL A 1095 -23.76 -19.66 5.63
C VAL A 1095 -22.71 -20.77 5.49
N LEU A 1096 -22.28 -21.43 6.57
CA LEU A 1096 -21.22 -22.44 6.52
C LEU A 1096 -21.71 -23.73 5.85
N GLY A 1097 -22.94 -24.16 6.13
CA GLY A 1097 -23.58 -25.29 5.45
C GLY A 1097 -23.86 -24.99 3.98
N GLY A 1098 -24.25 -23.75 3.66
CA GLY A 1098 -24.41 -23.28 2.28
C GLY A 1098 -23.09 -23.32 1.51
N LEU A 1099 -22.02 -22.79 2.09
CA LEU A 1099 -20.68 -22.82 1.51
C LEU A 1099 -20.18 -24.26 1.30
N ALA A 1100 -20.39 -25.16 2.27
CA ALA A 1100 -20.02 -26.58 2.13
C ALA A 1100 -20.79 -27.28 1.00
N ALA A 1101 -22.10 -27.02 0.86
CA ALA A 1101 -22.92 -27.57 -0.21
C ALA A 1101 -22.51 -27.04 -1.60
N LEU A 1102 -22.16 -25.76 -1.70
CA LEU A 1102 -21.70 -25.12 -2.94
C LEU A 1102 -20.30 -25.57 -3.35
N ILE A 1103 -19.34 -25.65 -2.41
CA ILE A 1103 -17.99 -26.18 -2.67
C ILE A 1103 -18.03 -27.63 -3.19
N ARG A 1104 -19.02 -28.42 -2.75
CA ARG A 1104 -19.20 -29.80 -3.20
C ARG A 1104 -19.81 -29.91 -4.61
N GLY A 1105 -20.41 -28.83 -5.14
CA GLY A 1105 -21.02 -28.79 -6.48
C GLY A 1105 -22.32 -29.58 -6.62
N GLY A 1106 -22.89 -30.12 -5.54
CA GLY A 1106 -24.04 -31.03 -5.60
C GLY A 1106 -25.42 -30.37 -5.64
N VAL A 1107 -25.52 -29.04 -5.50
CA VAL A 1107 -26.80 -28.32 -5.40
C VAL A 1107 -27.04 -27.44 -6.61
N GLU A 1108 -27.82 -27.96 -7.55
CA GLU A 1108 -28.35 -27.23 -8.70
C GLU A 1108 -29.87 -27.00 -8.59
N PRO A 1109 -30.39 -25.79 -8.85
CA PRO A 1109 -29.63 -24.55 -9.04
C PRO A 1109 -29.03 -24.04 -7.72
N PHE A 1110 -27.83 -23.44 -7.78
CA PHE A 1110 -27.18 -22.84 -6.60
C PHE A 1110 -28.01 -21.73 -5.95
N ASP A 1111 -28.94 -21.14 -6.72
CA ASP A 1111 -29.89 -20.11 -6.32
C ASP A 1111 -30.69 -20.49 -5.06
N LEU A 1112 -30.91 -21.79 -4.80
CA LEU A 1112 -31.54 -22.29 -3.57
C LEU A 1112 -30.79 -21.85 -2.29
N VAL A 1113 -29.46 -21.81 -2.35
CA VAL A 1113 -28.59 -21.46 -1.22
C VAL A 1113 -28.43 -19.95 -1.10
N THR A 1114 -28.17 -19.26 -2.21
CA THR A 1114 -27.93 -17.81 -2.25
C THR A 1114 -29.22 -17.03 -1.97
N ALA A 1115 -30.36 -17.41 -2.58
CA ALA A 1115 -31.63 -16.73 -2.33
C ALA A 1115 -32.10 -16.90 -0.87
N SER A 1116 -31.94 -18.10 -0.28
CA SER A 1116 -32.22 -18.33 1.15
C SER A 1116 -31.37 -17.46 2.06
N THR A 1117 -30.07 -17.35 1.76
CA THR A 1117 -29.12 -16.53 2.54
C THR A 1117 -29.41 -15.04 2.39
N GLY A 1118 -29.68 -14.58 1.16
CA GLY A 1118 -30.09 -13.21 0.87
C GLY A 1118 -31.40 -12.84 1.56
N ALA A 1119 -32.41 -13.70 1.51
CA ALA A 1119 -33.69 -13.52 2.19
C ALA A 1119 -33.55 -13.46 3.72
N ALA A 1120 -32.71 -14.31 4.32
CA ALA A 1120 -32.42 -14.27 5.75
C ALA A 1120 -31.84 -12.92 6.19
N LEU A 1121 -30.84 -12.42 5.44
CA LEU A 1121 -30.15 -11.15 5.70
C LEU A 1121 -31.05 -9.93 5.43
N ILE A 1122 -31.85 -9.94 4.35
CA ILE A 1122 -32.82 -8.88 4.05
C ILE A 1122 -33.91 -8.83 5.14
N GLY A 1123 -34.41 -9.99 5.58
CA GLY A 1123 -35.44 -10.10 6.61
C GLY A 1123 -34.96 -9.59 7.98
N SER A 1124 -33.83 -10.09 8.47
CA SER A 1124 -33.26 -9.61 9.75
C SER A 1124 -32.78 -8.16 9.66
N GLY A 1125 -32.25 -7.74 8.51
CA GLY A 1125 -31.94 -6.35 8.18
C GLY A 1125 -33.14 -5.41 8.31
N ALA A 1126 -34.27 -5.76 7.68
CA ALA A 1126 -35.51 -4.98 7.75
C ALA A 1126 -36.07 -4.89 9.18
N ILE A 1127 -36.01 -5.98 9.95
CA ILE A 1127 -36.44 -6.00 11.36
C ILE A 1127 -35.52 -5.14 12.24
N ARG A 1128 -34.21 -5.12 11.98
CA ARG A 1128 -33.28 -4.22 12.69
C ARG A 1128 -33.53 -2.76 12.31
N MET A 1129 -33.73 -2.46 11.03
CA MET A 1129 -33.97 -1.11 10.51
C MET A 1129 -35.30 -0.50 10.99
N SER A 1130 -36.34 -1.32 11.25
CA SER A 1130 -37.61 -0.88 11.84
C SER A 1130 -37.54 -0.70 13.36
N ARG A 1131 -36.66 -1.43 14.06
CA ARG A 1131 -36.40 -1.28 15.50
C ARG A 1131 -35.42 -0.16 15.85
N SER A 1132 -34.59 0.27 14.91
CA SER A 1132 -33.55 1.28 15.13
C SER A 1132 -33.52 2.31 13.99
N PRO A 1133 -34.20 3.46 14.13
CA PRO A 1133 -34.28 4.50 13.10
C PRO A 1133 -32.91 5.03 12.62
N ALA A 1134 -31.88 4.95 13.46
CA ALA A 1134 -30.51 5.37 13.12
C ALA A 1134 -29.74 4.38 12.21
N LEU A 1135 -30.26 3.16 11.96
CA LEU A 1135 -29.68 2.27 10.95
C LEU A 1135 -30.15 2.70 9.56
N GLY A 1136 -29.19 3.00 8.68
CA GLY A 1136 -29.43 3.18 7.24
C GLY A 1136 -29.61 1.84 6.50
N SER A 1137 -30.06 1.91 5.25
CA SER A 1137 -30.37 0.76 4.41
C SER A 1137 -29.13 -0.03 3.98
N TRP A 1138 -27.97 0.61 3.83
CA TRP A 1138 -26.71 -0.05 3.49
C TRP A 1138 -26.27 -1.13 4.50
N PRO A 1139 -26.00 -0.83 5.78
CA PRO A 1139 -25.61 -1.83 6.79
C PRO A 1139 -26.77 -2.73 7.27
N ALA A 1140 -28.00 -2.48 6.79
CA ALA A 1140 -29.17 -3.30 7.10
C ALA A 1140 -29.48 -4.32 5.99
N LEU A 1141 -29.62 -3.86 4.74
CA LEU A 1141 -30.13 -4.63 3.60
C LEU A 1141 -29.05 -4.94 2.55
N GLY A 1142 -28.03 -4.10 2.42
CA GLY A 1142 -27.00 -4.19 1.38
C GLY A 1142 -26.36 -5.58 1.23
N PRO A 1143 -25.88 -6.23 2.30
CA PRO A 1143 -25.28 -7.56 2.21
C PRO A 1143 -26.26 -8.63 1.70
N GLY A 1144 -27.52 -8.61 2.14
CA GLY A 1144 -28.52 -9.58 1.70
C GLY A 1144 -28.97 -9.35 0.26
N LEU A 1145 -29.07 -8.08 -0.17
CA LEU A 1145 -29.32 -7.71 -1.56
C LEU A 1145 -28.18 -8.13 -2.49
N ALA A 1146 -26.92 -7.95 -2.06
CA ALA A 1146 -25.76 -8.39 -2.82
C ALA A 1146 -25.75 -9.93 -3.02
N VAL A 1147 -25.97 -10.69 -1.94
CA VAL A 1147 -26.05 -12.16 -1.99
C VAL A 1147 -27.24 -12.66 -2.83
N LEU A 1148 -28.35 -11.92 -2.87
CA LEU A 1148 -29.54 -12.26 -3.67
C LEU A 1148 -29.37 -11.93 -5.17
N LEU A 1149 -28.72 -10.81 -5.52
CA LEU A 1149 -28.71 -10.26 -6.88
C LEU A 1149 -27.42 -10.51 -7.66
N VAL A 1150 -26.26 -10.54 -7.00
CA VAL A 1150 -24.96 -10.58 -7.68
C VAL A 1150 -24.59 -11.98 -8.19
N PRO A 1151 -24.77 -13.09 -7.44
CA PRO A 1151 -24.48 -14.43 -7.95
C PRO A 1151 -25.31 -14.81 -9.19
N PRO A 1152 -26.63 -14.54 -9.27
CA PRO A 1152 -27.39 -14.76 -10.50
C PRO A 1152 -26.91 -13.87 -11.65
N LEU A 1153 -26.60 -12.59 -11.40
CA LEU A 1153 -26.06 -11.68 -12.43
C LEU A 1153 -24.75 -12.20 -13.04
N ILE A 1154 -23.86 -12.77 -12.23
CA ILE A 1154 -22.62 -13.38 -12.71
C ILE A 1154 -22.92 -14.65 -13.52
N ALA A 1155 -23.89 -15.47 -13.10
CA ALA A 1155 -24.30 -16.66 -13.83
C ALA A 1155 -24.98 -16.35 -15.18
N ASP A 1156 -25.71 -15.24 -15.31
CA ASP A 1156 -26.27 -14.78 -16.60
C ASP A 1156 -25.17 -14.57 -17.67
N PHE A 1157 -23.93 -14.25 -17.28
CA PHE A 1157 -22.80 -14.08 -18.21
C PHE A 1157 -22.07 -15.40 -18.56
N THR A 1158 -22.23 -16.46 -17.77
CA THR A 1158 -21.47 -17.72 -17.94
C THR A 1158 -22.35 -18.90 -18.36
N GLN A 1159 -23.60 -18.95 -17.88
CA GLN A 1159 -24.61 -19.99 -18.09
C GLN A 1159 -26.01 -19.34 -18.13
N PRO A 1160 -26.36 -18.65 -19.24
CA PRO A 1160 -27.61 -17.91 -19.37
C PRO A 1160 -28.82 -18.86 -19.44
N GLU A 1161 -29.56 -18.91 -18.33
CA GLU A 1161 -30.78 -19.71 -18.17
C GLU A 1161 -32.02 -18.83 -18.26
N LEU A 1162 -32.97 -19.16 -19.15
CA LEU A 1162 -34.14 -18.30 -19.44
C LEU A 1162 -34.96 -17.96 -18.19
N TRP A 1163 -35.14 -18.93 -17.29
CA TRP A 1163 -35.86 -18.72 -16.03
C TRP A 1163 -35.09 -17.81 -15.07
N ARG A 1164 -33.75 -17.92 -15.02
CA ARG A 1164 -32.88 -17.09 -14.17
C ARG A 1164 -32.85 -15.65 -14.67
N LEU A 1165 -32.74 -15.46 -15.99
CA LEU A 1165 -32.81 -14.15 -16.64
C LEU A 1165 -34.10 -13.41 -16.27
N ILE A 1166 -35.25 -14.06 -16.45
CA ILE A 1166 -36.57 -13.48 -16.11
C ILE A 1166 -36.67 -13.22 -14.60
N ALA A 1167 -36.24 -14.17 -13.76
CA ALA A 1167 -36.30 -14.01 -12.31
C ALA A 1167 -35.42 -12.85 -11.81
N LEU A 1168 -34.19 -12.71 -12.31
CA LEU A 1168 -33.30 -11.62 -11.93
C LEU A 1168 -33.84 -10.27 -12.39
N GLY A 1169 -34.32 -10.16 -13.63
CA GLY A 1169 -34.95 -8.92 -14.12
C GLY A 1169 -36.13 -8.48 -13.27
N VAL A 1170 -37.02 -9.41 -12.90
CA VAL A 1170 -38.18 -9.14 -12.03
C VAL A 1170 -37.75 -8.76 -10.60
N VAL A 1171 -36.80 -9.46 -9.99
CA VAL A 1171 -36.34 -9.18 -8.62
C VAL A 1171 -35.52 -7.88 -8.55
N ALA A 1172 -34.70 -7.59 -9.56
CA ALA A 1172 -33.98 -6.32 -9.67
C ALA A 1172 -34.97 -5.14 -9.84
N ALA A 1173 -35.97 -5.25 -10.72
CA ALA A 1173 -37.03 -4.25 -10.84
C ALA A 1173 -37.83 -4.08 -9.54
N ALA A 1174 -38.19 -5.18 -8.85
CA ALA A 1174 -38.90 -5.13 -7.59
C ALA A 1174 -38.08 -4.46 -6.47
N THR A 1175 -36.76 -4.67 -6.42
CA THR A 1175 -35.87 -4.01 -5.44
C THR A 1175 -35.65 -2.53 -5.75
N VAL A 1176 -35.59 -2.13 -7.02
CA VAL A 1176 -35.64 -0.70 -7.44
C VAL A 1176 -36.92 -0.03 -6.96
N VAL A 1177 -38.09 -0.63 -7.26
CA VAL A 1177 -39.40 -0.08 -6.85
C VAL A 1177 -39.52 -0.01 -5.34
N ALA A 1178 -39.09 -1.05 -4.60
CA ALA A 1178 -39.08 -1.05 -3.15
C ALA A 1178 -38.14 0.02 -2.57
N GLY A 1179 -36.99 0.26 -3.19
CA GLY A 1179 -36.04 1.32 -2.83
C GLY A 1179 -36.62 2.72 -3.04
N ALA A 1180 -37.19 2.98 -4.22
CA ALA A 1180 -37.83 4.25 -4.54
C ALA A 1180 -39.03 4.55 -3.62
N VAL A 1181 -39.97 3.61 -3.48
CA VAL A 1181 -41.20 3.80 -2.69
C VAL A 1181 -40.91 3.95 -1.19
N ARG A 1182 -39.90 3.24 -0.65
CA ARG A 1182 -39.53 3.33 0.77
C ARG A 1182 -38.42 4.34 1.07
N ARG A 1183 -37.94 5.08 0.05
CA ARG A 1183 -36.83 6.05 0.12
C ARG A 1183 -35.54 5.46 0.72
N LEU A 1184 -35.14 4.29 0.23
CA LEU A 1184 -33.96 3.54 0.69
C LEU A 1184 -32.86 3.51 -0.38
N GLN A 1185 -31.63 3.90 -0.01
CA GLN A 1185 -30.46 3.90 -0.90
C GLN A 1185 -30.09 2.51 -1.42
N ALA A 1186 -29.85 1.55 -0.52
CA ALA A 1186 -29.25 0.26 -0.91
C ALA A 1186 -30.11 -0.58 -1.88
N PRO A 1187 -31.45 -0.71 -1.71
CA PRO A 1187 -32.28 -1.40 -2.69
C PRO A 1187 -32.37 -0.67 -4.03
N LEU A 1188 -32.41 0.68 -4.01
CA LEU A 1188 -32.46 1.50 -5.22
C LEU A 1188 -31.16 1.39 -6.04
N LEU A 1189 -30.00 1.46 -5.37
CA LEU A 1189 -28.70 1.49 -6.03
C LEU A 1189 -28.20 0.10 -6.42
N LEU A 1190 -28.37 -0.93 -5.58
CA LEU A 1190 -28.02 -2.30 -5.93
C LEU A 1190 -28.99 -2.88 -6.96
N GLY A 1191 -30.30 -2.72 -6.76
CA GLY A 1191 -31.31 -3.13 -7.73
C GLY A 1191 -31.15 -2.39 -9.05
N GLY A 1192 -30.88 -1.08 -9.02
CA GLY A 1192 -30.71 -0.26 -10.22
C GLY A 1192 -29.43 -0.58 -10.99
N GLY A 1193 -28.32 -0.80 -10.29
CA GLY A 1193 -27.06 -1.22 -10.92
C GLY A 1193 -27.17 -2.61 -11.56
N VAL A 1194 -27.76 -3.57 -10.86
CA VAL A 1194 -27.99 -4.93 -11.38
C VAL A 1194 -28.95 -4.91 -12.57
N LEU A 1195 -30.08 -4.19 -12.47
CA LEU A 1195 -31.05 -4.05 -13.55
C LEU A 1195 -30.42 -3.38 -14.78
N LEU A 1196 -29.57 -2.37 -14.59
CA LEU A 1196 -28.86 -1.70 -15.69
C LEU A 1196 -27.85 -2.64 -16.36
N VAL A 1197 -27.04 -3.37 -15.61
CA VAL A 1197 -26.05 -4.30 -16.18
C VAL A 1197 -26.74 -5.47 -16.90
N HIS A 1198 -27.78 -6.05 -16.29
CA HIS A 1198 -28.60 -7.09 -16.92
C HIS A 1198 -29.29 -6.57 -18.19
N ALA A 1199 -29.90 -5.37 -18.16
CA ALA A 1199 -30.53 -4.77 -19.34
C ALA A 1199 -29.50 -4.47 -20.45
N ILE A 1200 -28.31 -3.97 -20.12
CA ILE A 1200 -27.22 -3.78 -21.11
C ILE A 1200 -26.81 -5.12 -21.71
N ALA A 1201 -26.61 -6.16 -20.89
CA ALA A 1201 -26.22 -7.49 -21.38
C ALA A 1201 -27.27 -8.09 -22.35
N GLN A 1202 -28.56 -7.96 -22.03
CA GLN A 1202 -29.64 -8.48 -22.89
C GLN A 1202 -29.91 -7.60 -24.13
N LEU A 1203 -29.64 -6.29 -24.07
CA LEU A 1203 -29.82 -5.38 -25.21
C LEU A 1203 -28.59 -5.31 -26.13
N TRP A 1204 -27.39 -5.68 -25.66
CA TRP A 1204 -26.14 -5.57 -26.42
C TRP A 1204 -26.21 -6.22 -27.82
N PRO A 1205 -26.71 -7.45 -28.00
CA PRO A 1205 -26.82 -8.06 -29.34
C PRO A 1205 -27.70 -7.24 -30.31
N TRP A 1206 -28.77 -6.63 -29.80
CA TRP A 1206 -29.66 -5.77 -30.57
C TRP A 1206 -29.02 -4.42 -30.90
N ILE A 1207 -28.22 -3.86 -29.99
CA ILE A 1207 -27.45 -2.63 -30.21
C ILE A 1207 -26.38 -2.86 -31.30
N THR A 1208 -25.66 -3.97 -31.26
CA THR A 1208 -24.69 -4.35 -32.31
C THR A 1208 -25.38 -4.48 -33.67
N TRP A 1209 -26.52 -5.18 -33.73
CA TRP A 1209 -27.30 -5.33 -34.97
C TRP A 1209 -27.79 -3.98 -35.55
N VAL A 1210 -28.24 -3.05 -34.70
CA VAL A 1210 -28.61 -1.69 -35.15
C VAL A 1210 -27.39 -0.87 -35.60
N TYR A 1211 -26.24 -1.03 -34.94
CA TYR A 1211 -25.01 -0.34 -35.31
C TYR A 1211 -24.49 -0.78 -36.68
N GLU A 1212 -24.54 -2.09 -36.97
CA GLU A 1212 -24.18 -2.66 -38.28
C GLU A 1212 -25.14 -2.24 -39.41
N ALA A 1213 -26.38 -1.88 -39.08
CA ALA A 1213 -27.41 -1.49 -40.04
C ALA A 1213 -27.41 0.01 -40.44
N VAL A 1214 -26.65 0.89 -39.76
CA VAL A 1214 -26.77 2.36 -39.90
C VAL A 1214 -25.43 3.03 -40.27
N TRP A 1215 -25.47 3.89 -41.29
CA TRP A 1215 -24.29 4.51 -41.89
C TRP A 1215 -23.59 5.48 -40.92
N TRP A 1216 -22.26 5.34 -40.79
CA TRP A 1216 -21.45 5.94 -39.72
C TRP A 1216 -21.60 7.46 -39.55
N TRP A 1217 -21.77 8.22 -40.63
CA TRP A 1217 -21.90 9.69 -40.58
C TRP A 1217 -23.17 10.17 -39.88
N LEU A 1218 -24.22 9.34 -39.79
CA LEU A 1218 -25.46 9.70 -39.10
C LEU A 1218 -25.22 9.85 -37.59
N TRP A 1219 -24.36 9.01 -37.02
CA TRP A 1219 -23.93 9.11 -35.63
C TRP A 1219 -23.15 10.40 -35.34
N LEU A 1220 -22.40 10.91 -36.31
CA LEU A 1220 -21.72 12.21 -36.23
C LEU A 1220 -22.70 13.38 -36.20
N GLY A 1221 -23.76 13.33 -37.01
CA GLY A 1221 -24.87 14.28 -36.95
C GLY A 1221 -25.61 14.24 -35.61
N ILE A 1222 -25.91 13.03 -35.11
CA ILE A 1222 -26.54 12.81 -33.80
C ILE A 1222 -25.65 13.34 -32.66
N ALA A 1223 -24.34 13.05 -32.69
CA ALA A 1223 -23.38 13.58 -31.71
C ALA A 1223 -23.28 15.12 -31.75
N GLY A 1224 -23.31 15.73 -32.94
CA GLY A 1224 -23.37 17.18 -33.11
C GLY A 1224 -24.64 17.80 -32.50
N VAL A 1225 -25.80 17.21 -32.76
CA VAL A 1225 -27.08 17.64 -32.17
C VAL A 1225 -27.07 17.47 -30.65
N ILE A 1226 -26.54 16.35 -30.13
CA ILE A 1226 -26.37 16.12 -28.69
C ILE A 1226 -25.45 17.17 -28.08
N LEU A 1227 -24.29 17.48 -28.69
CA LEU A 1227 -23.36 18.50 -28.19
C LEU A 1227 -23.97 19.91 -28.19
N VAL A 1228 -24.71 20.29 -29.24
CA VAL A 1228 -25.43 21.57 -29.29
C VAL A 1228 -26.52 21.63 -28.22
N ALA A 1229 -27.29 20.55 -28.02
CA ALA A 1229 -28.28 20.46 -26.96
C ALA A 1229 -27.65 20.48 -25.56
N LEU A 1230 -26.49 19.84 -25.38
CA LEU A 1230 -25.74 19.82 -24.12
C LEU A 1230 -25.20 21.22 -23.80
N ALA A 1231 -24.62 21.92 -24.78
CA ALA A 1231 -24.15 23.30 -24.63
C ALA A 1231 -25.31 24.26 -24.31
N ALA A 1232 -26.41 24.18 -25.05
CA ALA A 1232 -27.60 25.01 -24.85
C ALA A 1232 -28.34 24.74 -23.52
N THR A 1233 -28.17 23.56 -22.92
CA THR A 1233 -28.82 23.17 -21.65
C THR A 1233 -27.86 22.92 -20.50
N TYR A 1234 -26.55 23.15 -20.66
CA TYR A 1234 -25.49 22.83 -19.70
C TYR A 1234 -25.80 23.32 -18.28
N GLU A 1235 -26.20 24.59 -18.17
CA GLU A 1235 -26.52 25.23 -16.90
C GLU A 1235 -27.83 24.70 -16.26
N ARG A 1236 -28.72 24.07 -17.04
CA ARG A 1236 -29.92 23.37 -16.55
C ARG A 1236 -29.60 21.94 -16.14
N GLN A 1237 -28.78 21.23 -16.91
CA GLN A 1237 -28.36 19.86 -16.63
C GLN A 1237 -27.46 19.78 -15.38
N LEU A 1238 -26.51 20.70 -15.19
CA LEU A 1238 -25.71 20.76 -13.96
C LEU A 1238 -26.57 21.00 -12.71
N ARG A 1239 -27.62 21.81 -12.80
CA ARG A 1239 -28.58 22.02 -11.70
C ARG A 1239 -29.41 20.76 -11.40
N LEU A 1240 -29.89 20.07 -12.43
CA LEU A 1240 -30.63 18.82 -12.28
C LEU A 1240 -29.75 17.67 -11.74
N ALA A 1241 -28.54 17.47 -12.27
CA ALA A 1241 -27.63 16.43 -11.81
C ALA A 1241 -27.23 16.61 -10.34
N ARG A 1242 -26.91 17.85 -9.92
CA ARG A 1242 -26.66 18.18 -8.50
C ARG A 1242 -27.89 17.93 -7.63
N GLY A 1243 -29.09 18.27 -8.11
CA GLY A 1243 -30.35 17.99 -7.42
C GLY A 1243 -30.62 16.49 -7.24
N VAL A 1244 -30.38 15.68 -8.29
CA VAL A 1244 -30.52 14.21 -8.23
C VAL A 1244 -29.53 13.63 -7.22
N VAL A 1245 -28.24 13.99 -7.30
CA VAL A 1245 -27.22 13.52 -6.34
C VAL A 1245 -27.56 13.91 -4.90
N HIS A 1246 -28.05 15.14 -4.66
CA HIS A 1246 -28.52 15.56 -3.33
C HIS A 1246 -29.71 14.72 -2.86
N SER A 1247 -30.71 14.52 -3.72
CA SER A 1247 -31.91 13.75 -3.40
C SER A 1247 -31.64 12.26 -3.13
N ILE A 1248 -30.61 11.68 -3.76
CA ILE A 1248 -30.12 10.31 -3.47
C ILE A 1248 -29.38 10.29 -2.13
N GLY A 1249 -28.58 11.33 -1.83
CA GLY A 1249 -27.92 11.52 -0.54
C GLY A 1249 -28.89 11.67 0.65
N GLU A 1250 -30.10 12.19 0.40
CA GLU A 1250 -31.20 12.30 1.39
C GLU A 1250 -31.96 10.99 1.64
N LEU A 1251 -31.79 9.96 0.80
CA LEU A 1251 -32.40 8.64 1.03
C LEU A 1251 -31.71 7.91 2.18
N ARG A 1252 -32.43 7.00 2.85
CA ARG A 1252 -31.97 6.29 4.06
C ARG A 1252 -31.25 4.97 3.78
#